data_AF-A0A956EZ71-F1
#
_entry.id   AF-A0A956EZ71-F1
#
_cell.length_a   1.000
_cell.length_b   1.000
_cell.length_c   1.000
_cell.angle_alpha   90.00
_cell.angle_beta   90.00
_cell.angle_gamma   90.00
#
_symmetry.space_group_name_H-M   'P 1'
#
loop_
_entity.id
_entity.type
_entity.pdbx_description
1 polymer ?
#
loop_
_entity_poly.entity_id
_entity_poly.type
_entity_poly.pdbx_seq_one_letter_code
_entity_poly.pdbx_strand_id
1 'polypeptide(L)'
;MGRSATFAAARARDIIMVANGELDVTDITDGVPAELFQKRLRDGRLPASYSEAELAERVDSIDAAHAASEIAPKLDTADLAKSVRERHEMIKQSKAGLAPSSTAALEMDAILGNLRGSQIEAQLLDPSWMVDSVGISPNAQVSDAALEMASPLRGSDYGSVEQLLQRVDLGMQARGVCFEDAIGSGVGNLDTQGVARYFKQKYSDEALMNGFEDLGPNASPEALSKRRGELIYNDLWVDTYKGIALHEIGHSLGMLHQFASSYDSVNYNPQYWQLRTQEGAAAKSCAGQPRAGDVYSAAADDCMGPRYLDPETDDELGQGAESRPGINYFANTSTMEYQNERFFESVGLGQYDRHMVGALYGRVLETFDADAPDGLKQDEQASFASRHWSQLPDENLVYFESEFGLFVQSMHYTEQARRIKLFDPSRCREATDEEKRHAEWRIVHGKVCMPAPRDHAAWRDFQDGPAVEGDYMSPKVRVDANVGAAAGNVRWPYRWGVSSNSYVHTNPSDAGADVYEATLETIRKFESSYVFNYFRAGNRNWYYQRLPSRTASSFFERLRATHWSIANTNARYASFGEATFQQIASSDDWWRPYIMAERAMFDAIARALLMPQPGEYRSAGIPAGSQGAVFDLVDFSSFPKAFDIDASSGRYIDPDYNSDPDGGGSWQYQEWPNRAGFTVEKADAAKALTDSRPVLFTIARENYLDGRNTNVNFRSDMPLAVDRLIGGVLAGDWESVGLYVPNGETGVVDPVSTDLSAEEPVRPTSAKVVAPNLGYKQQLGVLTWAYSFARLGTDLALTNKLRVWIKGQLGEAEIPDSQQIRFYNPESGLTYVARLFGPDRVVGRDIDSGIASRMLRTANTLLGRAYQTEPEGGASDGSEEPTFGMPKLVLDADGFPIVKSQNALLELRRYIGLLDAAVQIANLVGYGPLDGVPHDFE
;
A
#
# COMPACT_ATOMS: atom_id res chain seq x y z
N MET A 1 -24.37 -9.71 -12.95
CA MET A 1 -24.89 -10.74 -12.02
C MET A 1 -24.38 -12.15 -12.34
N GLY A 2 -25.04 -12.97 -13.17
CA GLY A 2 -24.67 -14.39 -13.32
C GLY A 2 -23.22 -14.67 -13.73
N ARG A 3 -22.64 -13.88 -14.65
CA ARG A 3 -21.22 -14.00 -15.03
C ARG A 3 -20.27 -13.66 -13.88
N SER A 4 -20.53 -12.54 -13.18
CA SER A 4 -19.72 -12.11 -12.04
C SER A 4 -19.79 -13.12 -10.88
N ALA A 5 -20.97 -13.70 -10.62
CA ALA A 5 -21.13 -14.78 -9.63
C ALA A 5 -20.35 -16.05 -10.01
N THR A 6 -20.37 -16.44 -11.29
CA THR A 6 -19.55 -17.57 -11.79
C THR A 6 -18.06 -17.30 -11.60
N PHE A 7 -17.59 -16.10 -11.94
CA PHE A 7 -16.17 -15.76 -11.84
C PHE A 7 -15.69 -15.74 -10.38
N ALA A 8 -16.41 -15.02 -9.51
CA ALA A 8 -16.07 -14.91 -8.09
C ALA A 8 -16.15 -16.26 -7.37
N ALA A 9 -17.19 -17.06 -7.62
CA ALA A 9 -17.32 -18.40 -7.00
C ALA A 9 -16.24 -19.37 -7.48
N ALA A 10 -15.84 -19.31 -8.75
CA ALA A 10 -14.74 -20.13 -9.27
C ALA A 10 -13.40 -19.76 -8.61
N ARG A 11 -13.08 -18.47 -8.51
CA ARG A 11 -11.87 -18.00 -7.82
C ARG A 11 -11.86 -18.36 -6.35
N ALA A 12 -12.94 -18.08 -5.63
CA ALA A 12 -13.05 -18.42 -4.21
C ALA A 12 -12.94 -19.93 -3.97
N ARG A 13 -13.52 -20.77 -4.84
CA ARG A 13 -13.32 -22.22 -4.81
C ARG A 13 -11.82 -22.55 -4.94
N ASP A 14 -11.12 -22.02 -5.92
CA ASP A 14 -9.72 -22.37 -6.16
C ASP A 14 -8.83 -21.97 -4.97
N ILE A 15 -9.05 -20.78 -4.40
CA ILE A 15 -8.40 -20.33 -3.15
C ILE A 15 -8.68 -21.34 -2.01
N ILE A 16 -9.94 -21.72 -1.80
CA ILE A 16 -10.35 -22.71 -0.79
C ILE A 16 -9.69 -24.09 -1.04
N MET A 17 -9.57 -24.52 -2.30
CA MET A 17 -8.95 -25.81 -2.63
C MET A 17 -7.45 -25.80 -2.36
N VAL A 18 -6.75 -24.68 -2.60
CA VAL A 18 -5.33 -24.50 -2.19
C VAL A 18 -5.18 -24.54 -0.68
N ALA A 19 -6.07 -23.83 0.04
CA ALA A 19 -6.13 -23.81 1.50
C ALA A 19 -6.44 -25.20 2.11
N ASN A 20 -7.21 -26.04 1.42
CA ASN A 20 -7.47 -27.42 1.82
C ASN A 20 -6.36 -28.41 1.44
N GLY A 21 -5.40 -27.95 0.63
CA GLY A 21 -4.36 -28.78 0.03
C GLY A 21 -4.85 -29.84 -0.94
N GLU A 22 -5.97 -29.58 -1.59
CA GLU A 22 -6.51 -30.39 -2.68
C GLU A 22 -6.14 -29.87 -4.07
N LEU A 23 -5.73 -28.60 -4.16
CA LEU A 23 -5.15 -27.97 -5.34
C LEU A 23 -3.72 -27.52 -4.99
N ASP A 24 -2.76 -27.80 -5.85
CA ASP A 24 -1.41 -27.27 -5.69
C ASP A 24 -1.37 -25.87 -6.31
N VAL A 25 -0.75 -24.90 -5.62
CA VAL A 25 -0.63 -23.54 -6.15
C VAL A 25 0.08 -23.51 -7.51
N THR A 26 0.95 -24.50 -7.80
CA THR A 26 1.61 -24.63 -9.09
C THR A 26 0.65 -24.93 -10.24
N ASP A 27 -0.54 -25.47 -9.98
CA ASP A 27 -1.59 -25.63 -10.99
C ASP A 27 -2.24 -24.28 -11.38
N ILE A 28 -2.14 -23.26 -10.53
CA ILE A 28 -2.64 -21.89 -10.80
C ILE A 28 -1.54 -21.05 -11.45
N THR A 29 -0.29 -21.24 -11.04
CA THR A 29 0.87 -20.45 -11.47
C THR A 29 1.66 -21.09 -12.62
N ASP A 30 1.03 -22.00 -13.36
CA ASP A 30 1.62 -22.71 -14.52
C ASP A 30 3.01 -23.32 -14.21
N GLY A 31 3.14 -23.95 -13.03
CA GLY A 31 4.35 -24.65 -12.58
C GLY A 31 5.31 -23.82 -11.72
N VAL A 32 5.06 -22.52 -11.53
CA VAL A 32 5.93 -21.66 -10.70
C VAL A 32 5.63 -21.87 -9.21
N PRO A 33 6.61 -22.23 -8.36
CA PRO A 33 6.36 -22.41 -6.93
C PRO A 33 5.81 -21.14 -6.24
N ALA A 34 4.90 -21.32 -5.28
CA ALA A 34 4.40 -20.29 -4.36
C ALA A 34 4.10 -20.91 -2.98
N GLU A 35 5.03 -21.73 -2.50
CA GLU A 35 4.91 -22.53 -1.28
C GLU A 35 4.64 -21.69 -0.04
N LEU A 36 5.29 -20.53 0.12
CA LEU A 36 5.05 -19.66 1.28
C LEU A 36 3.66 -19.04 1.26
N PHE A 37 3.14 -18.68 0.08
CA PHE A 37 1.77 -18.20 -0.06
C PHE A 37 0.78 -19.32 0.29
N GLN A 38 0.97 -20.52 -0.29
CA GLN A 38 0.15 -21.69 0.03
C GLN A 38 0.20 -22.04 1.53
N LYS A 39 1.37 -21.94 2.15
CA LYS A 39 1.55 -22.16 3.59
C LYS A 39 0.83 -21.09 4.40
N ARG A 40 0.97 -19.79 4.07
CA ARG A 40 0.25 -18.70 4.74
C ARG A 40 -1.25 -18.89 4.63
N LEU A 41 -1.76 -19.26 3.44
CA LEU A 41 -3.17 -19.55 3.22
C LEU A 41 -3.66 -20.78 4.01
N ARG A 42 -2.78 -21.73 4.34
CA ARG A 42 -3.11 -22.94 5.12
C ARG A 42 -2.95 -22.79 6.63
N ASP A 43 -2.01 -21.95 7.06
CA ASP A 43 -1.60 -21.79 8.46
C ASP A 43 -2.14 -20.49 9.09
N GLY A 44 -2.40 -19.44 8.30
CA GLY A 44 -3.09 -18.21 8.71
C GLY A 44 -2.27 -17.16 9.43
N ARG A 45 -0.98 -17.42 9.66
CA ARG A 45 -0.20 -16.64 10.64
C ARG A 45 0.62 -15.53 10.00
N LEU A 46 0.27 -14.27 10.26
CA LEU A 46 1.15 -13.08 10.18
C LEU A 46 0.53 -11.90 10.99
N PRO A 47 1.28 -11.05 11.74
CA PRO A 47 2.64 -11.14 12.29
C PRO A 47 2.68 -11.04 13.83
N ALA A 48 3.89 -11.00 14.39
CA ALA A 48 4.18 -10.74 15.80
C ALA A 48 3.89 -9.27 16.19
N SER A 49 3.46 -9.05 17.43
CA SER A 49 3.31 -7.70 17.99
C SER A 49 4.67 -6.99 18.04
N TYR A 50 4.68 -5.68 17.78
CA TYR A 50 5.93 -4.89 17.91
C TYR A 50 6.34 -4.80 19.37
N SER A 51 7.64 -4.83 19.63
CA SER A 51 8.20 -4.40 20.90
C SER A 51 8.02 -2.89 21.10
N GLU A 52 8.09 -2.42 22.35
CA GLU A 52 8.06 -0.98 22.65
C GLU A 52 9.16 -0.20 21.93
N ALA A 53 10.34 -0.81 21.75
CA ALA A 53 11.46 -0.21 21.04
C ALA A 53 11.14 -0.02 19.55
N GLU A 54 10.53 -1.02 18.89
CA GLU A 54 10.11 -0.91 17.50
C GLU A 54 8.99 0.12 17.33
N LEU A 55 8.08 0.27 18.30
CA LEU A 55 7.06 1.32 18.26
C LEU A 55 7.69 2.71 18.34
N ALA A 56 8.66 2.92 19.24
CA ALA A 56 9.36 4.19 19.36
C ALA A 56 10.15 4.52 18.09
N GLU A 57 10.91 3.56 17.54
CA GLU A 57 11.68 3.73 16.31
C GLU A 57 10.80 4.16 15.13
N ARG A 58 9.59 3.59 15.01
CA ARG A 58 8.64 3.96 13.97
C ARG A 58 8.09 5.37 14.15
N VAL A 59 7.86 5.82 15.39
CA VAL A 59 7.48 7.20 15.67
C VAL A 59 8.62 8.17 15.31
N ASP A 60 9.84 7.82 15.70
CA ASP A 60 11.04 8.64 15.46
C ASP A 60 11.45 8.68 13.97
N SER A 61 10.91 7.76 13.15
CA SER A 61 11.16 7.73 11.70
C SER A 61 10.55 8.90 10.91
N ILE A 62 9.65 9.68 11.53
CA ILE A 62 8.91 10.78 10.91
C ILE A 62 9.56 12.12 11.23
N ASP A 63 10.10 12.79 10.22
CA ASP A 63 10.62 14.15 10.32
C ASP A 63 9.51 15.18 10.04
N ALA A 64 8.59 15.29 11.01
CA ALA A 64 7.47 16.23 10.93
C ALA A 64 7.93 17.70 10.94
N ALA A 65 9.13 17.99 11.48
CA ALA A 65 9.72 19.32 11.47
C ALA A 65 10.17 19.74 10.06
N HIS A 66 10.80 18.82 9.31
CA HIS A 66 11.10 19.01 7.90
C HIS A 66 9.81 19.26 7.10
N ALA A 67 8.79 18.42 7.26
CA ALA A 67 7.49 18.63 6.60
C ALA A 67 6.85 20.00 6.94
N ALA A 68 6.92 20.42 8.21
CA ALA A 68 6.42 21.72 8.64
C ALA A 68 7.17 22.90 8.01
N SER A 69 8.49 22.76 7.78
CA SER A 69 9.29 23.79 7.12
C SER A 69 8.93 23.99 5.65
N GLU A 70 8.46 22.94 4.98
CA GLU A 70 8.06 22.96 3.57
C GLU A 70 6.61 23.42 3.36
N ILE A 71 5.68 22.92 4.18
CA ILE A 71 4.25 23.18 4.03
C ILE A 71 3.85 24.54 4.65
N ALA A 72 4.62 25.01 5.63
CA ALA A 72 4.43 26.28 6.36
C ALA A 72 2.98 26.50 6.88
N PRO A 73 2.42 25.58 7.70
CA PRO A 73 1.06 25.71 8.21
C PRO A 73 0.92 26.94 9.13
N LYS A 74 -0.13 27.75 8.91
CA LYS A 74 -0.43 28.90 9.78
C LYS A 74 -1.36 28.49 10.92
N LEU A 75 -0.87 28.48 12.15
CA LEU A 75 -1.70 28.26 13.35
C LEU A 75 -1.26 29.12 14.54
N ASP A 76 -2.24 29.48 15.37
CA ASP A 76 -2.04 30.09 16.68
C ASP A 76 -1.63 28.99 17.67
N THR A 77 -0.38 29.03 18.15
CA THR A 77 0.27 27.96 18.93
C THR A 77 -0.03 28.01 20.43
N ALA A 78 -0.88 28.93 20.88
CA ALA A 78 -1.11 29.17 22.31
C ALA A 78 -2.19 28.26 22.95
N ASP A 79 -3.10 27.68 22.16
CA ASP A 79 -4.24 26.87 22.64
C ASP A 79 -4.51 25.68 21.70
N LEU A 80 -4.10 24.47 22.12
CA LEU A 80 -4.26 23.23 21.35
C LEU A 80 -5.72 22.97 20.95
N ALA A 81 -6.68 23.18 21.86
CA ALA A 81 -8.09 22.93 21.58
C ALA A 81 -8.60 23.88 20.48
N LYS A 82 -8.14 25.14 20.49
CA LYS A 82 -8.41 26.09 19.41
C LYS A 82 -7.75 25.67 18.10
N SER A 83 -6.48 25.29 18.11
CA SER A 83 -5.76 24.91 16.88
C SER A 83 -6.34 23.65 16.22
N VAL A 84 -6.79 22.68 17.02
CA VAL A 84 -7.52 21.49 16.55
C VAL A 84 -8.86 21.88 15.92
N ARG A 85 -9.65 22.75 16.56
CA ARG A 85 -10.90 23.27 15.96
C ARG A 85 -10.64 23.99 14.63
N GLU A 86 -9.61 24.82 14.54
CA GLU A 86 -9.25 25.54 13.30
C GLU A 86 -8.81 24.59 12.18
N ARG A 87 -8.07 23.51 12.49
CA ARG A 87 -7.74 22.45 11.51
C ARG A 87 -9.00 21.82 10.94
N HIS A 88 -9.89 21.45 11.83
CA HIS A 88 -11.14 20.79 11.53
C HIS A 88 -12.09 21.66 10.68
N GLU A 89 -12.15 22.97 10.95
CA GLU A 89 -12.79 23.97 10.07
C GLU A 89 -12.21 23.99 8.66
N MET A 90 -10.88 23.92 8.53
CA MET A 90 -10.24 23.87 7.21
C MET A 90 -10.53 22.59 6.45
N ILE A 91 -10.58 21.43 7.11
CA ILE A 91 -10.96 20.17 6.46
C ILE A 91 -12.38 20.27 5.89
N LYS A 92 -13.32 20.88 6.64
CA LYS A 92 -14.70 21.09 6.15
C LYS A 92 -14.78 22.04 4.95
N GLN A 93 -13.92 23.06 4.92
CA GLN A 93 -13.83 24.00 3.79
C GLN A 93 -13.04 23.42 2.60
N SER A 94 -12.23 22.39 2.85
CA SER A 94 -11.57 21.61 1.81
C SER A 94 -12.63 20.84 1.04
N LYS A 95 -12.54 20.91 -0.29
CA LYS A 95 -13.42 20.13 -1.15
C LYS A 95 -12.52 19.13 -1.87
N ALA A 96 -12.88 17.85 -1.84
CA ALA A 96 -12.41 16.93 -2.87
C ALA A 96 -12.99 17.43 -4.21
N GLY A 97 -12.27 18.33 -4.85
CA GLY A 97 -12.65 18.98 -6.09
C GLY A 97 -11.81 18.40 -7.22
N LEU A 98 -12.44 18.16 -8.37
CA LEU A 98 -11.81 17.74 -9.63
C LEU A 98 -10.88 18.80 -10.26
N ALA A 99 -10.44 19.80 -9.49
CA ALA A 99 -9.86 21.05 -9.97
C ALA A 99 -8.34 21.27 -9.72
N PRO A 100 -7.69 20.77 -8.64
CA PRO A 100 -6.24 20.99 -8.42
C PRO A 100 -5.39 20.21 -9.41
N SER A 101 -5.87 19.01 -9.78
CA SER A 101 -5.20 18.16 -10.74
C SER A 101 -5.17 18.77 -12.14
N SER A 102 -5.74 19.97 -12.36
CA SER A 102 -5.50 20.71 -13.58
C SER A 102 -4.19 21.49 -13.55
N THR A 103 -3.88 22.28 -12.52
CA THR A 103 -2.65 23.13 -12.54
C THR A 103 -1.38 22.32 -12.31
N ALA A 104 -1.33 21.50 -11.26
CA ALA A 104 -0.15 20.66 -11.00
C ALA A 104 0.07 19.62 -12.11
N ALA A 105 -1.01 19.11 -12.74
CA ALA A 105 -0.84 18.25 -13.90
C ALA A 105 -0.44 19.03 -15.16
N LEU A 106 -0.84 20.29 -15.33
CA LEU A 106 -0.35 21.14 -16.42
C LEU A 106 1.14 21.48 -16.24
N GLU A 107 1.58 21.77 -15.01
CA GLU A 107 3.00 21.95 -14.68
C GLU A 107 3.79 20.67 -14.98
N MET A 108 3.26 19.53 -14.54
CA MET A 108 3.86 18.23 -14.84
C MET A 108 3.88 17.94 -16.35
N ASP A 109 2.79 18.24 -17.08
CA ASP A 109 2.72 18.09 -18.54
C ASP A 109 3.75 18.96 -19.26
N ALA A 110 4.00 20.18 -18.76
CA ALA A 110 5.05 21.06 -19.28
C ALA A 110 6.46 20.48 -19.03
N ILE A 111 6.72 19.93 -17.85
CA ILE A 111 8.00 19.26 -17.52
C ILE A 111 8.19 18.02 -18.40
N LEU A 112 7.18 17.16 -18.46
CA LEU A 112 7.21 15.91 -19.22
C LEU A 112 7.23 16.15 -20.73
N GLY A 113 6.67 17.28 -21.20
CA GLY A 113 6.68 17.70 -22.59
C GLY A 113 8.09 17.74 -23.19
N ASN A 114 9.09 18.13 -22.41
CA ASN A 114 10.50 18.16 -22.83
C ASN A 114 11.12 16.76 -22.98
N LEU A 115 10.51 15.73 -22.38
CA LEU A 115 10.96 14.34 -22.49
C LEU A 115 10.24 13.58 -23.61
N ARG A 116 9.12 14.09 -24.15
CA ARG A 116 8.36 13.46 -25.24
C ARG A 116 9.16 13.46 -26.54
N GLY A 117 9.18 12.33 -27.23
CA GLY A 117 9.97 12.13 -28.45
C GLY A 117 11.47 12.06 -28.24
N SER A 118 11.95 12.14 -26.99
CA SER A 118 13.36 12.05 -26.66
C SER A 118 13.86 10.60 -26.67
N GLN A 119 15.19 10.43 -26.64
CA GLN A 119 15.79 9.12 -26.45
C GLN A 119 15.43 8.50 -25.09
N ILE A 120 15.11 9.32 -24.08
CA ILE A 120 14.68 8.85 -22.75
C ILE A 120 13.32 8.16 -22.85
N GLU A 121 12.34 8.75 -23.54
CA GLU A 121 11.03 8.12 -23.77
C GLU A 121 11.17 6.78 -24.51
N ALA A 122 11.97 6.77 -25.59
CA ALA A 122 12.22 5.56 -26.36
C ALA A 122 12.92 4.45 -25.56
N GLN A 123 13.73 4.82 -24.56
CA GLN A 123 14.41 3.86 -23.69
C GLN A 123 13.58 3.44 -22.49
N LEU A 124 12.61 4.24 -22.05
CA LEU A 124 11.66 3.84 -21.02
C LEU A 124 10.68 2.78 -21.55
N LEU A 125 10.25 2.94 -22.81
CA LEU A 125 9.32 2.05 -23.50
C LEU A 125 10.02 0.88 -24.18
N ASP A 126 10.28 -0.18 -23.43
CA ASP A 126 10.72 -1.44 -24.01
C ASP A 126 9.55 -2.30 -24.54
N PRO A 127 9.83 -3.36 -25.32
CA PRO A 127 8.77 -4.21 -25.85
C PRO A 127 7.90 -4.88 -24.77
N SER A 128 8.47 -5.22 -23.60
CA SER A 128 7.71 -5.74 -22.45
C SER A 128 6.72 -4.69 -21.92
N TRP A 129 7.14 -3.43 -21.78
CA TRP A 129 6.27 -2.33 -21.39
C TRP A 129 5.08 -2.19 -22.34
N MET A 130 5.32 -2.23 -23.66
CA MET A 130 4.27 -2.12 -24.68
C MET A 130 3.30 -3.29 -24.64
N VAL A 131 3.80 -4.50 -24.42
CA VAL A 131 2.99 -5.71 -24.22
C VAL A 131 2.14 -5.56 -22.96
N ASP A 132 2.76 -5.30 -21.82
CA ASP A 132 2.10 -5.38 -20.52
C ASP A 132 1.09 -4.23 -20.33
N SER A 133 1.35 -3.07 -20.94
CA SER A 133 0.50 -1.88 -20.79
C SER A 133 -0.64 -1.80 -21.81
N VAL A 134 -0.41 -2.22 -23.06
CA VAL A 134 -1.36 -2.01 -24.17
C VAL A 134 -1.56 -3.23 -25.08
N GLY A 135 -0.91 -4.36 -24.79
CA GLY A 135 -1.07 -5.61 -25.53
C GLY A 135 -0.55 -5.58 -26.96
N ILE A 136 0.38 -4.66 -27.26
CA ILE A 136 0.94 -4.52 -28.60
C ILE A 136 2.06 -5.56 -28.77
N SER A 137 2.04 -6.29 -29.90
CA SER A 137 3.10 -7.25 -30.24
C SER A 137 4.48 -6.57 -30.19
N PRO A 138 5.52 -7.23 -29.64
CA PRO A 138 6.87 -6.67 -29.56
C PRO A 138 7.49 -6.36 -30.94
N ASN A 139 6.91 -6.91 -32.03
CA ASN A 139 7.36 -6.69 -33.41
C ASN A 139 6.53 -5.64 -34.17
N ALA A 140 5.51 -5.05 -33.55
CA ALA A 140 4.64 -4.08 -34.21
C ALA A 140 5.33 -2.72 -34.35
N GLN A 141 5.00 -1.98 -35.42
CA GLN A 141 5.42 -0.58 -35.54
C GLN A 141 4.75 0.26 -34.46
N VAL A 142 5.56 0.93 -33.65
CA VAL A 142 5.07 1.86 -32.63
C VAL A 142 4.64 3.15 -33.31
N SER A 143 3.34 3.41 -33.34
CA SER A 143 2.75 4.67 -33.82
C SER A 143 2.66 5.71 -32.69
N ASP A 144 2.50 6.99 -33.02
CA ASP A 144 2.22 8.02 -32.00
C ASP A 144 0.98 7.67 -31.17
N ALA A 145 -0.08 7.13 -31.79
CA ALA A 145 -1.26 6.68 -31.06
C ALA A 145 -0.95 5.56 -30.06
N ALA A 146 -0.02 4.65 -30.39
CA ALA A 146 0.44 3.62 -29.47
C ALA A 146 1.25 4.22 -28.31
N LEU A 147 2.10 5.22 -28.59
CA LEU A 147 2.84 5.95 -27.56
C LEU A 147 1.90 6.74 -26.64
N GLU A 148 0.84 7.36 -27.15
CA GLU A 148 -0.16 8.05 -26.31
C GLU A 148 -0.83 7.10 -25.31
N MET A 149 -1.03 5.83 -25.68
CA MET A 149 -1.64 4.83 -24.80
C MET A 149 -0.65 4.17 -23.83
N ALA A 150 0.62 4.01 -24.23
CA ALA A 150 1.61 3.23 -23.48
C ALA A 150 2.64 4.08 -22.71
N SER A 151 2.96 5.29 -23.20
CA SER A 151 3.97 6.15 -22.58
C SER A 151 3.46 6.76 -21.29
N PRO A 152 4.15 6.55 -20.16
CA PRO A 152 3.80 7.23 -18.91
C PRO A 152 4.19 8.72 -18.94
N LEU A 153 4.96 9.15 -19.95
CA LEU A 153 5.27 10.57 -20.22
C LEU A 153 4.16 11.27 -21.03
N ARG A 154 3.16 10.51 -21.49
CA ARG A 154 2.02 10.96 -22.31
C ARG A 154 0.71 10.59 -21.62
N GLY A 155 -0.23 9.97 -22.34
CA GLY A 155 -1.55 9.59 -21.84
C GLY A 155 -1.57 8.39 -20.88
N SER A 156 -0.47 7.66 -20.67
CA SER A 156 -0.39 6.50 -19.77
C SER A 156 0.07 6.83 -18.34
N ASP A 157 -0.04 8.09 -17.92
CA ASP A 157 0.08 8.43 -16.49
C ASP A 157 -1.12 7.85 -15.73
N TYR A 158 -0.95 6.66 -15.14
CA TYR A 158 -2.06 5.92 -14.51
C TYR A 158 -2.78 6.68 -13.39
N GLY A 159 -2.10 7.58 -12.67
CA GLY A 159 -2.77 8.47 -11.71
C GLY A 159 -3.75 9.43 -12.40
N SER A 160 -3.37 10.00 -13.54
CA SER A 160 -4.24 10.88 -14.34
C SER A 160 -5.34 10.10 -15.07
N VAL A 161 -5.02 8.91 -15.59
CA VAL A 161 -6.00 8.02 -16.24
C VAL A 161 -7.07 7.59 -15.24
N GLU A 162 -6.67 7.22 -14.03
CA GLU A 162 -7.62 6.85 -12.96
C GLU A 162 -8.54 8.02 -12.62
N GLN A 163 -8.01 9.25 -12.45
CA GLN A 163 -8.87 10.42 -12.22
C GLN A 163 -9.84 10.70 -13.38
N LEU A 164 -9.47 10.38 -14.61
CA LEU A 164 -10.37 10.45 -15.75
C LEU A 164 -11.44 9.35 -15.69
N LEU A 165 -11.04 8.11 -15.42
CA LEU A 165 -11.95 6.97 -15.30
C LEU A 165 -12.94 7.18 -14.14
N GLN A 166 -12.48 7.61 -12.97
CA GLN A 166 -13.34 7.97 -11.84
C GLN A 166 -14.35 9.05 -12.20
N ARG A 167 -13.99 10.06 -13.00
CA ARG A 167 -14.96 11.06 -13.49
C ARG A 167 -16.01 10.45 -14.40
N VAL A 168 -15.59 9.56 -15.29
CA VAL A 168 -16.50 8.83 -16.18
C VAL A 168 -17.42 7.94 -15.34
N ASP A 169 -16.86 7.19 -14.40
CA ASP A 169 -17.56 6.25 -13.54
C ASP A 169 -18.54 6.97 -12.62
N LEU A 170 -18.15 8.04 -11.92
CA LEU A 170 -19.06 8.87 -11.13
C LEU A 170 -20.20 9.43 -12.00
N GLY A 171 -19.90 9.85 -13.23
CA GLY A 171 -20.91 10.29 -14.20
C GLY A 171 -21.85 9.17 -14.63
N MET A 172 -21.36 7.94 -14.75
CA MET A 172 -22.16 6.76 -15.09
C MET A 172 -22.97 6.25 -13.89
N GLN A 173 -22.40 6.28 -12.69
CA GLN A 173 -23.04 5.96 -11.40
C GLN A 173 -24.19 6.93 -11.10
N ALA A 174 -24.01 8.23 -11.36
CA ALA A 174 -25.09 9.22 -11.26
C ALA A 174 -26.26 8.93 -12.22
N ARG A 175 -26.07 8.05 -13.21
CA ARG A 175 -27.08 7.55 -14.15
C ARG A 175 -27.49 6.10 -13.87
N GLY A 176 -27.07 5.51 -12.74
CA GLY A 176 -27.42 4.16 -12.30
C GLY A 176 -26.61 3.02 -12.93
N VAL A 177 -25.38 3.29 -13.39
CA VAL A 177 -24.48 2.25 -13.93
C VAL A 177 -23.42 1.88 -12.89
N CYS A 178 -23.29 0.58 -12.61
CA CYS A 178 -22.29 0.03 -11.67
C CYS A 178 -21.22 -0.78 -12.43
N PHE A 179 -20.00 -0.80 -11.91
CA PHE A 179 -18.85 -1.42 -12.57
C PHE A 179 -18.29 -2.58 -11.76
N GLU A 180 -17.76 -3.58 -12.46
CA GLU A 180 -17.00 -4.67 -11.86
C GLU A 180 -15.52 -4.26 -11.80
N ASP A 181 -14.93 -4.17 -10.61
CA ASP A 181 -13.48 -4.10 -10.49
C ASP A 181 -12.89 -5.52 -10.54
N ALA A 182 -12.07 -5.79 -11.54
CA ALA A 182 -11.58 -7.13 -11.86
C ALA A 182 -10.55 -7.66 -10.85
N ILE A 183 -9.92 -6.79 -10.05
CA ILE A 183 -8.97 -7.20 -8.99
C ILE A 183 -9.69 -7.59 -7.69
N GLY A 184 -10.85 -6.99 -7.38
CA GLY A 184 -11.62 -7.28 -6.16
C GLY A 184 -12.31 -8.65 -6.14
N SER A 185 -12.30 -9.38 -7.26
CA SER A 185 -13.02 -10.64 -7.42
C SER A 185 -12.30 -11.89 -6.89
N GLY A 186 -11.14 -11.72 -6.25
CA GLY A 186 -10.43 -12.78 -5.51
C GLY A 186 -8.91 -12.55 -5.55
N VAL A 187 -8.35 -12.04 -4.45
CA VAL A 187 -6.90 -11.83 -4.28
C VAL A 187 -6.23 -12.93 -3.47
N GLY A 188 -7.00 -13.85 -2.88
CA GLY A 188 -6.48 -14.98 -2.11
C GLY A 188 -6.18 -14.61 -0.67
N ASN A 189 -6.98 -13.74 -0.06
CA ASN A 189 -6.74 -13.25 1.30
C ASN A 189 -6.80 -14.37 2.37
N LEU A 190 -6.15 -14.11 3.51
CA LEU A 190 -6.03 -15.07 4.61
C LEU A 190 -7.36 -15.34 5.33
N ASP A 191 -8.30 -14.40 5.28
CA ASP A 191 -9.63 -14.52 5.89
C ASP A 191 -10.47 -15.68 5.29
N THR A 192 -10.10 -16.23 4.14
CA THR A 192 -10.79 -17.38 3.53
C THR A 192 -10.38 -18.74 4.09
N GLN A 193 -9.29 -18.82 4.85
CA GLN A 193 -8.73 -20.10 5.30
C GLN A 193 -9.68 -20.90 6.18
N GLY A 194 -10.34 -20.28 7.17
CA GLY A 194 -11.23 -21.02 8.07
C GLY A 194 -12.49 -21.51 7.34
N VAL A 195 -12.90 -20.82 6.27
CA VAL A 195 -13.95 -21.28 5.35
C VAL A 195 -13.53 -22.55 4.60
N ALA A 196 -12.24 -22.68 4.25
CA ALA A 196 -11.75 -23.88 3.60
C ALA A 196 -11.93 -25.12 4.50
N ARG A 197 -11.56 -25.00 5.78
CA ARG A 197 -11.76 -26.04 6.80
C ARG A 197 -13.25 -26.38 6.98
N TYR A 198 -14.12 -25.38 6.97
CA TYR A 198 -15.58 -25.58 7.00
C TYR A 198 -16.04 -26.45 5.83
N PHE A 199 -15.66 -26.14 4.60
CA PHE A 199 -16.07 -26.92 3.43
C PHE A 199 -15.46 -28.33 3.40
N LYS A 200 -14.23 -28.50 3.88
CA LYS A 200 -13.59 -29.81 4.03
C LYS A 200 -14.33 -30.70 5.05
N GLN A 201 -14.95 -30.11 6.08
CA GLN A 201 -15.78 -30.82 7.04
C GLN A 201 -17.19 -31.10 6.48
N LYS A 202 -17.84 -30.09 5.88
CA LYS A 202 -19.17 -30.21 5.27
C LYS A 202 -19.20 -31.29 4.20
N TYR A 203 -18.16 -31.31 3.37
CA TYR A 203 -17.90 -32.35 2.41
C TYR A 203 -16.67 -33.11 2.89
N SER A 204 -16.81 -34.05 3.83
CA SER A 204 -15.70 -34.97 4.14
C SER A 204 -15.60 -36.06 3.07
N ASP A 205 -14.47 -36.76 2.99
CA ASP A 205 -14.34 -37.92 2.09
C ASP A 205 -15.43 -38.98 2.39
N GLU A 206 -15.71 -39.22 3.68
CA GLU A 206 -16.79 -40.11 4.13
C GLU A 206 -18.17 -39.60 3.69
N ALA A 207 -18.45 -38.31 3.86
CA ALA A 207 -19.73 -37.73 3.44
C ALA A 207 -19.92 -37.82 1.93
N LEU A 208 -18.85 -37.63 1.14
CA LEU A 208 -18.92 -37.81 -0.30
C LEU A 208 -19.16 -39.28 -0.70
N MET A 209 -18.42 -40.21 -0.10
CA MET A 209 -18.55 -41.64 -0.43
C MET A 209 -19.92 -42.22 -0.04
N ASN A 210 -20.51 -41.70 1.04
CA ASN A 210 -21.83 -42.14 1.50
C ASN A 210 -22.97 -41.39 0.81
N GLY A 211 -22.73 -40.16 0.37
CA GLY A 211 -23.75 -39.26 -0.18
C GLY A 211 -23.96 -39.37 -1.70
N PHE A 212 -23.02 -39.96 -2.43
CA PHE A 212 -23.04 -40.01 -3.89
C PHE A 212 -22.77 -41.42 -4.41
N GLU A 213 -23.76 -42.03 -5.09
CA GLU A 213 -23.66 -43.41 -5.59
C GLU A 213 -22.49 -43.62 -6.57
N ASP A 214 -22.08 -42.56 -7.29
CA ASP A 214 -20.96 -42.60 -8.23
C ASP A 214 -19.59 -42.58 -7.55
N LEU A 215 -19.54 -42.21 -6.27
CA LEU A 215 -18.35 -42.24 -5.42
C LEU A 215 -18.50 -43.36 -4.39
N GLY A 216 -18.18 -44.58 -4.79
CA GLY A 216 -18.15 -45.72 -3.85
C GLY A 216 -17.00 -45.66 -2.83
N PRO A 217 -16.88 -46.66 -1.93
CA PRO A 217 -15.85 -46.72 -0.89
C PRO A 217 -14.40 -46.79 -1.40
N ASN A 218 -14.21 -46.98 -2.71
CA ASN A 218 -12.91 -47.03 -3.37
C ASN A 218 -12.67 -45.82 -4.31
N ALA A 219 -13.41 -44.72 -4.14
CA ALA A 219 -13.21 -43.50 -4.92
C ALA A 219 -11.77 -43.00 -4.74
N SER A 220 -11.14 -42.56 -5.84
CA SER A 220 -9.77 -42.03 -5.78
C SER A 220 -9.76 -40.64 -5.12
N PRO A 221 -8.64 -40.22 -4.51
CA PRO A 221 -8.50 -38.87 -3.96
C PRO A 221 -8.84 -37.77 -4.97
N GLU A 222 -8.48 -37.97 -6.24
CA GLU A 222 -8.76 -37.01 -7.32
C GLU A 222 -10.26 -36.93 -7.63
N ALA A 223 -10.98 -38.06 -7.62
CA ALA A 223 -12.42 -38.08 -7.82
C ALA A 223 -13.16 -37.38 -6.67
N LEU A 224 -12.70 -37.58 -5.43
CA LEU A 224 -13.23 -36.92 -4.24
C LEU A 224 -12.97 -35.42 -4.27
N SER A 225 -11.73 -34.99 -4.53
CA SER A 225 -11.33 -33.59 -4.66
C SER A 225 -12.12 -32.89 -5.76
N LYS A 226 -12.27 -33.51 -6.93
CA LYS A 226 -13.07 -32.96 -8.03
C LYS A 226 -14.53 -32.73 -7.62
N ARG A 227 -15.19 -33.74 -7.03
CA ARG A 227 -16.58 -33.61 -6.58
C ARG A 227 -16.71 -32.57 -5.47
N ARG A 228 -15.73 -32.48 -4.57
CA ARG A 228 -15.67 -31.43 -3.54
C ARG A 228 -15.65 -30.05 -4.17
N GLY A 229 -14.74 -29.81 -5.11
CA GLY A 229 -14.64 -28.53 -5.81
C GLY A 229 -15.93 -28.15 -6.55
N GLU A 230 -16.61 -29.12 -7.16
CA GLU A 230 -17.92 -28.91 -7.80
C GLU A 230 -18.99 -28.47 -6.79
N LEU A 231 -19.06 -29.10 -5.62
CA LEU A 231 -20.03 -28.78 -4.57
C LEU A 231 -19.73 -27.44 -3.90
N ILE A 232 -18.46 -27.18 -3.57
CA ILE A 232 -18.00 -25.89 -3.04
C ILE A 232 -18.36 -24.77 -4.01
N TYR A 233 -18.09 -24.93 -5.31
CA TYR A 233 -18.46 -23.95 -6.33
C TYR A 233 -19.97 -23.69 -6.34
N ASN A 234 -20.81 -24.72 -6.24
CA ASN A 234 -22.25 -24.55 -6.26
C ASN A 234 -22.76 -23.76 -5.04
N ASP A 235 -22.25 -24.05 -3.85
CA ASP A 235 -22.58 -23.33 -2.62
C ASP A 235 -22.14 -21.86 -2.71
N LEU A 236 -20.88 -21.63 -3.09
CA LEU A 236 -20.32 -20.29 -3.26
C LEU A 236 -21.05 -19.50 -4.34
N TRP A 237 -21.47 -20.13 -5.44
CA TRP A 237 -22.20 -19.47 -6.51
C TRP A 237 -23.55 -18.95 -6.01
N VAL A 238 -24.28 -19.76 -5.24
CA VAL A 238 -25.57 -19.36 -4.67
C VAL A 238 -25.40 -18.17 -3.74
N ASP A 239 -24.42 -18.21 -2.84
CA ASP A 239 -24.23 -17.14 -1.86
C ASP A 239 -23.64 -15.86 -2.47
N THR A 240 -22.74 -15.98 -3.44
CA THR A 240 -22.25 -14.84 -4.21
C THR A 240 -23.38 -14.20 -5.01
N TYR A 241 -24.24 -15.01 -5.63
CA TYR A 241 -25.40 -14.51 -6.36
C TYR A 241 -26.36 -13.75 -5.43
N LYS A 242 -26.61 -14.24 -4.21
CA LYS A 242 -27.43 -13.53 -3.21
C LYS A 242 -26.80 -12.21 -2.80
N GLY A 243 -25.50 -12.17 -2.49
CA GLY A 243 -24.79 -10.94 -2.12
C GLY A 243 -24.88 -9.88 -3.22
N ILE A 244 -24.55 -10.24 -4.46
CA ILE A 244 -24.69 -9.35 -5.62
C ILE A 244 -26.16 -8.92 -5.79
N ALA A 245 -27.12 -9.84 -5.70
CA ALA A 245 -28.53 -9.49 -5.85
C ALA A 245 -29.01 -8.51 -4.76
N LEU A 246 -28.56 -8.67 -3.51
CA LEU A 246 -28.85 -7.72 -2.42
C LEU A 246 -28.30 -6.33 -2.74
N HIS A 247 -27.08 -6.24 -3.26
CA HIS A 247 -26.47 -4.99 -3.72
C HIS A 247 -27.31 -4.30 -4.81
N GLU A 248 -27.70 -5.03 -5.86
CA GLU A 248 -28.51 -4.49 -6.96
C GLU A 248 -29.94 -4.10 -6.51
N ILE A 249 -30.52 -4.84 -5.56
CA ILE A 249 -31.79 -4.47 -4.93
C ILE A 249 -31.61 -3.20 -4.11
N GLY A 250 -30.48 -3.03 -3.42
CA GLY A 250 -30.13 -1.81 -2.70
C GLY A 250 -30.22 -0.58 -3.61
N HIS A 251 -29.63 -0.63 -4.81
CA HIS A 251 -29.78 0.43 -5.81
C HIS A 251 -31.25 0.69 -6.19
N SER A 252 -32.05 -0.39 -6.32
CA SER A 252 -33.48 -0.28 -6.60
C SER A 252 -34.28 0.39 -5.47
N LEU A 253 -33.77 0.32 -4.23
CA LEU A 253 -34.32 0.99 -3.04
C LEU A 253 -33.72 2.38 -2.80
N GLY A 254 -32.93 2.89 -3.74
CA GLY A 254 -32.31 4.22 -3.66
C GLY A 254 -31.01 4.27 -2.86
N MET A 255 -30.37 3.12 -2.59
CA MET A 255 -29.05 3.09 -1.99
C MET A 255 -27.98 3.44 -3.02
N LEU A 256 -27.09 4.36 -2.65
CA LEU A 256 -25.82 4.56 -3.33
C LEU A 256 -24.79 3.57 -2.77
N HIS A 257 -23.63 3.47 -3.43
CA HIS A 257 -22.47 2.83 -2.81
C HIS A 257 -22.21 3.42 -1.42
N GLN A 258 -21.63 2.60 -0.55
CA GLN A 258 -21.29 2.98 0.81
C GLN A 258 -19.90 2.46 1.11
N PHE A 259 -18.88 3.17 0.64
CA PHE A 259 -17.47 2.77 0.79
C PHE A 259 -16.88 3.16 2.15
N ALA A 260 -17.65 3.80 3.02
CA ALA A 260 -17.27 3.99 4.41
C ALA A 260 -17.68 2.80 5.30
N SER A 261 -18.27 1.75 4.73
CA SER A 261 -18.81 0.63 5.50
C SER A 261 -17.68 -0.17 6.16
N SER A 262 -16.56 -0.36 5.47
CA SER A 262 -15.36 -0.99 6.00
C SER A 262 -14.68 -0.20 7.11
N TYR A 263 -14.94 1.09 7.28
CA TYR A 263 -14.31 1.97 8.28
C TYR A 263 -15.27 2.38 9.42
N ASP A 264 -16.56 2.08 9.29
CA ASP A 264 -17.61 2.41 10.28
C ASP A 264 -17.73 1.35 11.39
N SER A 265 -16.64 1.14 12.11
CA SER A 265 -16.46 0.04 13.07
C SER A 265 -17.53 -0.06 14.16
N VAL A 266 -18.16 1.06 14.53
CA VAL A 266 -19.24 1.06 15.53
C VAL A 266 -20.55 0.47 15.05
N ASN A 267 -20.64 0.22 13.74
CA ASN A 267 -21.81 -0.31 13.06
C ASN A 267 -21.53 -1.65 12.38
N TYR A 268 -20.34 -2.24 12.58
CA TYR A 268 -20.01 -3.58 12.11
C TYR A 268 -20.98 -4.65 12.62
N ASN A 269 -20.95 -5.82 11.99
CA ASN A 269 -21.77 -6.94 12.42
C ASN A 269 -21.43 -7.36 13.87
N PRO A 270 -22.43 -7.78 14.68
CA PRO A 270 -22.18 -8.19 16.08
C PRO A 270 -21.10 -9.26 16.23
N GLN A 271 -20.97 -10.15 15.23
CA GLN A 271 -19.94 -11.19 15.17
C GLN A 271 -18.51 -10.62 15.22
N TYR A 272 -18.26 -9.46 14.59
CA TYR A 272 -16.96 -8.80 14.67
C TYR A 272 -16.60 -8.53 16.13
N TRP A 273 -17.51 -7.91 16.87
CA TRP A 273 -17.26 -7.55 18.26
C TRP A 273 -17.29 -8.75 19.22
N GLN A 274 -18.04 -9.81 18.88
CA GLN A 274 -17.98 -11.08 19.60
C GLN A 274 -16.58 -11.71 19.53
N LEU A 275 -15.96 -11.66 18.34
CA LEU A 275 -14.59 -12.13 18.11
C LEU A 275 -13.56 -11.19 18.75
N ARG A 276 -13.64 -9.89 18.42
CA ARG A 276 -12.68 -8.86 18.85
C ARG A 276 -12.53 -8.74 20.36
N THR A 277 -13.59 -9.05 21.11
CA THR A 277 -13.60 -8.95 22.58
C THR A 277 -13.46 -10.31 23.27
N GLN A 278 -13.29 -11.40 22.50
CA GLN A 278 -13.30 -12.77 23.01
C GLN A 278 -14.52 -13.05 23.91
N GLU A 279 -15.72 -12.85 23.37
CA GLU A 279 -16.98 -12.93 24.13
C GLU A 279 -17.01 -12.04 25.39
N GLY A 280 -16.30 -10.91 25.36
CA GLY A 280 -16.20 -9.94 26.46
C GLY A 280 -15.04 -10.20 27.43
N ALA A 281 -14.27 -11.27 27.28
CA ALA A 281 -13.13 -11.58 28.15
C ALA A 281 -11.93 -10.64 27.92
N ALA A 282 -11.68 -10.23 26.67
CA ALA A 282 -10.56 -9.37 26.25
C ALA A 282 -10.98 -7.90 26.08
N ALA A 283 -12.05 -7.43 26.71
CA ALA A 283 -12.61 -6.10 26.46
C ALA A 283 -11.84 -4.93 27.11
N LYS A 284 -10.72 -5.17 27.82
CA LYS A 284 -9.95 -4.12 28.51
C LYS A 284 -9.06 -3.34 27.53
N SER A 285 -8.57 -2.17 27.91
CA SER A 285 -7.55 -1.47 27.12
C SER A 285 -6.19 -2.18 27.25
N CYS A 286 -5.41 -2.23 26.16
CA CYS A 286 -4.01 -2.67 26.22
C CYS A 286 -3.07 -1.63 26.86
N ALA A 287 -3.56 -0.44 27.18
CA ALA A 287 -2.80 0.60 27.89
C ALA A 287 -1.44 0.96 27.25
N GLY A 288 -1.38 0.95 25.91
CA GLY A 288 -0.17 1.22 25.15
C GLY A 288 0.89 0.12 25.19
N GLN A 289 0.56 -1.06 25.71
CA GLN A 289 1.48 -2.19 25.84
C GLN A 289 1.17 -3.26 24.79
N PRO A 290 2.18 -3.68 24.00
CA PRO A 290 2.09 -4.86 23.15
C PRO A 290 1.67 -6.12 23.91
N ARG A 291 0.76 -6.92 23.35
CA ARG A 291 0.40 -8.23 23.93
C ARG A 291 1.63 -9.13 23.99
N ALA A 292 1.86 -9.74 25.16
CA ALA A 292 3.00 -10.62 25.41
C ALA A 292 2.60 -12.10 25.34
N GLY A 293 3.57 -12.97 25.03
CA GLY A 293 3.35 -14.42 24.99
C GLY A 293 2.86 -14.94 23.64
N ASP A 294 1.97 -15.92 23.65
CA ASP A 294 1.38 -16.49 22.43
C ASP A 294 0.22 -15.62 21.95
N VAL A 295 0.55 -14.61 21.14
CA VAL A 295 -0.39 -13.63 20.60
C VAL A 295 -1.50 -14.26 19.73
N TYR A 296 -1.31 -15.48 19.24
CA TYR A 296 -2.32 -16.18 18.44
C TYR A 296 -3.37 -16.89 19.31
N SER A 297 -3.07 -17.12 20.59
CA SER A 297 -3.98 -17.83 21.48
C SER A 297 -5.10 -16.91 21.95
N ALA A 298 -6.35 -17.23 21.57
CA ALA A 298 -7.51 -16.58 22.16
C ALA A 298 -7.51 -16.70 23.69
N ALA A 299 -7.07 -17.83 24.25
CA ALA A 299 -7.01 -18.00 25.71
C ALA A 299 -5.98 -17.09 26.41
N ALA A 300 -4.97 -16.61 25.68
CA ALA A 300 -4.00 -15.64 26.17
C ALA A 300 -4.41 -14.19 25.90
N ASP A 301 -5.52 -13.98 25.19
CA ASP A 301 -6.01 -12.66 24.83
C ASP A 301 -6.70 -11.97 26.02
N ASP A 302 -6.17 -10.84 26.48
CA ASP A 302 -6.60 -10.19 27.71
C ASP A 302 -6.89 -8.68 27.58
N CYS A 303 -6.66 -8.12 26.39
CA CYS A 303 -6.86 -6.70 26.10
C CYS A 303 -7.28 -6.48 24.65
N MET A 304 -7.84 -5.30 24.38
CA MET A 304 -8.28 -4.84 23.07
C MET A 304 -7.57 -3.51 22.74
N GLY A 305 -6.79 -3.47 21.67
CA GLY A 305 -5.99 -2.30 21.27
C GLY A 305 -5.91 -2.09 19.76
N PRO A 306 -5.18 -1.08 19.27
CA PRO A 306 -4.76 -1.05 17.87
C PRO A 306 -4.06 -2.37 17.47
N ARG A 307 -4.19 -2.81 16.21
CA ARG A 307 -3.68 -4.13 15.78
C ARG A 307 -2.17 -4.31 15.88
N TYR A 308 -1.40 -3.23 15.96
CA TYR A 308 0.03 -3.29 16.22
C TYR A 308 0.38 -3.64 17.68
N LEU A 309 -0.52 -3.36 18.64
CA LEU A 309 -0.41 -3.82 20.03
C LEU A 309 -1.12 -5.17 20.23
N ASP A 310 -2.19 -5.38 19.48
CA ASP A 310 -3.14 -6.46 19.67
C ASP A 310 -3.48 -7.14 18.33
N PRO A 311 -2.58 -7.98 17.81
CA PRO A 311 -2.74 -8.66 16.52
C PRO A 311 -3.86 -9.71 16.56
N GLU A 312 -4.32 -10.18 15.40
CA GLU A 312 -5.42 -11.15 15.33
C GLU A 312 -5.08 -12.51 15.97
N THR A 313 -6.02 -13.09 16.72
CA THR A 313 -5.90 -14.46 17.27
C THR A 313 -6.30 -15.54 16.25
N ASP A 314 -5.90 -16.79 16.48
CA ASP A 314 -6.36 -17.95 15.67
C ASP A 314 -7.89 -18.06 15.66
N ASP A 315 -8.58 -17.62 16.71
CA ASP A 315 -10.05 -17.63 16.77
C ASP A 315 -10.68 -16.52 15.92
N GLU A 316 -10.08 -15.32 15.92
CA GLU A 316 -10.46 -14.22 15.02
C GLU A 316 -10.22 -14.57 13.55
N LEU A 317 -9.20 -15.37 13.24
CA LEU A 317 -8.88 -15.86 11.90
C LEU A 317 -9.70 -17.11 11.49
N GLY A 318 -10.64 -17.56 12.33
CA GLY A 318 -11.45 -18.75 12.08
C GLY A 318 -10.65 -20.06 12.03
N GLN A 319 -9.45 -20.06 12.63
CA GLN A 319 -8.53 -21.20 12.75
C GLN A 319 -8.65 -21.95 14.08
N GLY A 320 -9.41 -21.42 15.03
CA GLY A 320 -9.70 -22.02 16.32
C GLY A 320 -10.52 -23.31 16.24
N ALA A 321 -11.31 -23.59 17.29
CA ALA A 321 -12.13 -24.80 17.35
C ALA A 321 -13.27 -24.82 16.33
N GLU A 322 -13.73 -23.64 15.90
CA GLU A 322 -14.82 -23.46 14.94
C GLU A 322 -14.30 -22.86 13.63
N SER A 323 -14.58 -23.55 12.52
CA SER A 323 -14.17 -23.16 11.17
C SER A 323 -15.10 -22.07 10.61
N ARG A 324 -14.57 -20.90 10.27
CA ARG A 324 -15.34 -19.75 9.72
C ARG A 324 -14.44 -18.76 8.98
N PRO A 325 -14.96 -17.76 8.24
CA PRO A 325 -14.13 -16.67 7.73
C PRO A 325 -13.43 -15.91 8.85
N GLY A 326 -12.30 -15.27 8.53
CA GLY A 326 -11.60 -14.36 9.42
C GLY A 326 -12.42 -13.11 9.75
N ILE A 327 -12.01 -12.40 10.82
CA ILE A 327 -12.78 -11.33 11.45
C ILE A 327 -13.17 -10.20 10.49
N ASN A 328 -12.34 -9.90 9.49
CA ASN A 328 -12.62 -8.86 8.50
C ASN A 328 -13.88 -9.15 7.66
N TYR A 329 -14.29 -10.42 7.56
CA TYR A 329 -15.55 -10.80 6.91
C TYR A 329 -16.79 -10.16 7.57
N PHE A 330 -16.69 -9.86 8.87
CA PHE A 330 -17.76 -9.23 9.63
C PHE A 330 -17.57 -7.70 9.78
N ALA A 331 -16.45 -7.15 9.28
CA ALA A 331 -16.03 -5.75 9.41
C ALA A 331 -16.63 -4.84 8.33
N ASN A 332 -17.95 -4.88 8.18
CA ASN A 332 -18.70 -4.11 7.19
C ASN A 332 -20.07 -3.71 7.76
N THR A 333 -20.65 -2.64 7.22
CA THR A 333 -21.95 -2.12 7.66
C THR A 333 -23.01 -2.12 6.58
N SER A 334 -22.62 -2.33 5.32
CA SER A 334 -23.52 -2.31 4.17
C SER A 334 -23.14 -3.33 3.10
N THR A 335 -24.15 -3.87 2.41
CA THR A 335 -23.96 -4.63 1.16
C THR A 335 -23.58 -3.72 -0.04
N MET A 336 -23.67 -2.40 0.13
CA MET A 336 -23.33 -1.41 -0.91
C MET A 336 -21.83 -1.07 -0.98
N GLU A 337 -21.02 -1.80 -0.20
CA GLU A 337 -19.57 -1.84 -0.20
C GLU A 337 -19.10 -2.97 -1.12
N TYR A 338 -17.99 -2.79 -1.85
CA TYR A 338 -17.28 -3.91 -2.47
C TYR A 338 -16.34 -4.53 -1.44
N GLN A 339 -16.91 -5.19 -0.44
CA GLN A 339 -16.21 -5.68 0.74
C GLN A 339 -14.98 -6.51 0.37
N ASN A 340 -13.86 -6.29 1.08
CA ASN A 340 -12.53 -6.93 0.95
C ASN A 340 -12.25 -7.71 -0.35
N GLU A 341 -12.94 -8.84 -0.55
CA GLU A 341 -13.11 -9.58 -1.81
C GLU A 341 -14.59 -9.92 -2.05
N ARG A 342 -15.00 -10.18 -3.30
CA ARG A 342 -16.41 -10.51 -3.65
C ARG A 342 -17.08 -11.60 -2.81
N PHE A 343 -16.34 -12.58 -2.29
CA PHE A 343 -16.88 -13.59 -1.38
C PHE A 343 -17.52 -12.96 -0.12
N PHE A 344 -17.01 -11.81 0.34
CA PHE A 344 -17.42 -11.16 1.58
C PHE A 344 -18.85 -10.62 1.49
N GLU A 345 -19.30 -10.22 0.30
CA GLU A 345 -20.70 -9.79 0.07
C GLU A 345 -21.74 -10.83 0.51
N SER A 346 -21.32 -12.10 0.64
CA SER A 346 -22.15 -13.17 1.18
C SER A 346 -22.51 -13.03 2.66
N VAL A 347 -21.92 -12.06 3.40
CA VAL A 347 -22.28 -11.75 4.79
C VAL A 347 -23.72 -11.23 4.88
N GLY A 348 -24.19 -10.55 3.83
CA GLY A 348 -25.55 -10.04 3.71
C GLY A 348 -25.72 -8.61 4.23
N LEU A 349 -26.95 -8.30 4.67
CA LEU A 349 -27.34 -6.94 5.08
C LEU A 349 -26.67 -6.52 6.40
N GLY A 350 -26.03 -5.37 6.39
CA GLY A 350 -25.42 -4.77 7.58
C GLY A 350 -26.32 -3.76 8.30
N GLN A 351 -25.79 -3.13 9.35
CA GLN A 351 -26.55 -2.20 10.19
C GLN A 351 -26.91 -0.89 9.45
N TYR A 352 -26.05 -0.42 8.55
CA TYR A 352 -26.32 0.77 7.74
C TYR A 352 -27.50 0.54 6.78
N ASP A 353 -27.61 -0.67 6.20
CA ASP A 353 -28.70 -1.02 5.30
C ASP A 353 -30.06 -0.89 6.00
N ARG A 354 -30.14 -1.39 7.23
CA ARG A 354 -31.34 -1.29 8.08
C ARG A 354 -31.65 0.15 8.45
N HIS A 355 -30.63 0.92 8.84
CA HIS A 355 -30.76 2.34 9.15
C HIS A 355 -31.32 3.12 7.95
N MET A 356 -30.75 2.91 6.75
CA MET A 356 -31.16 3.63 5.54
C MET A 356 -32.64 3.36 5.21
N VAL A 357 -33.08 2.10 5.26
CA VAL A 357 -34.47 1.74 5.01
C VAL A 357 -35.40 2.37 6.06
N GLY A 358 -35.03 2.33 7.34
CA GLY A 358 -35.77 2.99 8.43
C GLY A 358 -35.86 4.51 8.25
N ALA A 359 -34.76 5.13 7.83
CA ALA A 359 -34.66 6.57 7.62
C ALA A 359 -35.50 7.03 6.42
N LEU A 360 -35.34 6.39 5.25
CA LEU A 360 -35.99 6.84 4.01
C LEU A 360 -37.46 6.42 3.92
N TYR A 361 -37.77 5.18 4.26
CA TYR A 361 -39.12 4.62 4.10
C TYR A 361 -39.92 4.68 5.40
N GLY A 362 -39.27 4.48 6.55
CA GLY A 362 -39.91 4.56 7.86
C GLY A 362 -40.01 5.99 8.42
N ARG A 363 -39.19 6.93 7.94
CA ARG A 363 -39.00 8.28 8.53
C ARG A 363 -38.63 8.27 10.01
N VAL A 364 -37.84 7.27 10.41
CA VAL A 364 -37.38 7.06 11.77
C VAL A 364 -35.86 6.97 11.77
N LEU A 365 -35.21 7.60 12.75
CA LEU A 365 -33.77 7.51 12.95
C LEU A 365 -33.46 6.81 14.27
N GLU A 366 -32.34 6.12 14.32
CA GLU A 366 -31.83 5.45 15.51
C GLU A 366 -31.14 6.44 16.46
N THR A 367 -31.26 6.17 17.75
CA THR A 367 -30.68 6.91 18.88
C THR A 367 -30.00 5.94 19.83
N PHE A 368 -29.13 6.44 20.70
CA PHE A 368 -28.71 5.65 21.86
C PHE A 368 -29.93 5.32 22.73
N ASP A 369 -29.99 4.09 23.23
CA ASP A 369 -31.03 3.66 24.16
C ASP A 369 -30.55 3.87 25.61
N ALA A 370 -31.08 4.88 26.29
CA ALA A 370 -30.72 5.17 27.69
C ALA A 370 -31.45 4.24 28.69
N ASP A 371 -32.58 3.66 28.28
CA ASP A 371 -33.46 2.84 29.10
C ASP A 371 -33.03 1.37 29.10
N ALA A 372 -32.28 0.95 28.08
CA ALA A 372 -31.62 -0.35 28.06
C ALA A 372 -30.72 -0.55 29.29
N PRO A 373 -30.70 -1.76 29.89
CA PRO A 373 -29.89 -2.05 31.08
C PRO A 373 -28.39 -1.76 30.89
N ASP A 374 -27.88 -2.07 29.71
CA ASP A 374 -26.50 -1.93 29.25
C ASP A 374 -26.30 -0.76 28.28
N GLY A 375 -27.36 0.01 28.02
CA GLY A 375 -27.33 1.20 27.17
C GLY A 375 -26.57 2.37 27.79
N LEU A 376 -26.07 3.26 26.93
CA LEU A 376 -25.32 4.44 27.32
C LEU A 376 -26.27 5.50 27.91
N LYS A 377 -25.98 5.99 29.12
CA LYS A 377 -26.86 6.94 29.80
C LYS A 377 -26.83 8.31 29.13
N GLN A 378 -27.95 9.02 29.20
CA GLN A 378 -28.17 10.22 28.39
C GLN A 378 -27.15 11.34 28.64
N ASP A 379 -26.66 11.48 29.86
CA ASP A 379 -25.61 12.39 30.25
C ASP A 379 -24.24 12.04 29.64
N GLU A 380 -23.99 10.77 29.35
CA GLU A 380 -22.76 10.28 28.72
C GLU A 380 -22.81 10.39 27.18
N GLN A 381 -24.01 10.36 26.58
CA GLN A 381 -24.21 10.39 25.13
C GLN A 381 -23.69 11.67 24.47
N ALA A 382 -23.66 12.80 25.20
CA ALA A 382 -23.23 14.09 24.66
C ALA A 382 -21.79 14.04 24.12
N SER A 383 -20.91 13.26 24.74
CA SER A 383 -19.51 13.06 24.35
C SER A 383 -19.37 12.55 22.90
N PHE A 384 -20.33 11.75 22.45
CA PHE A 384 -20.33 11.13 21.11
C PHE A 384 -21.11 11.93 20.07
N ALA A 385 -21.73 13.05 20.45
CA ALA A 385 -22.46 13.90 19.51
C ALA A 385 -21.56 14.42 18.38
N SER A 386 -20.29 14.68 18.68
CA SER A 386 -19.31 15.17 17.70
C SER A 386 -19.05 14.19 16.55
N ARG A 387 -19.37 12.90 16.70
CA ARG A 387 -19.19 11.89 15.65
C ARG A 387 -20.04 12.09 14.39
N HIS A 388 -21.13 12.85 14.46
CA HIS A 388 -21.85 13.25 13.24
C HIS A 388 -20.97 14.06 12.28
N TRP A 389 -19.86 14.61 12.78
CA TRP A 389 -18.87 15.33 11.98
C TRP A 389 -17.85 14.43 11.28
N SER A 390 -17.63 13.19 11.74
CA SER A 390 -16.62 12.24 11.22
C SER A 390 -16.95 11.64 9.85
N GLN A 391 -17.74 12.35 9.05
CA GLN A 391 -17.98 12.05 7.63
C GLN A 391 -16.86 12.61 6.75
N LEU A 392 -16.23 13.70 7.21
CA LEU A 392 -15.18 14.42 6.47
C LEU A 392 -13.78 14.09 6.98
N PRO A 393 -13.45 14.27 8.28
CA PRO A 393 -12.23 13.69 8.81
C PRO A 393 -12.39 12.18 8.94
N ASP A 394 -11.33 11.48 8.64
CA ASP A 394 -11.17 10.04 8.83
C ASP A 394 -11.02 9.68 10.32
N GLU A 395 -10.50 10.61 11.13
CA GLU A 395 -10.41 10.52 12.59
C GLU A 395 -11.78 10.33 13.26
N ASN A 396 -11.82 9.56 14.35
CA ASN A 396 -13.03 9.40 15.16
C ASN A 396 -13.08 10.44 16.28
N LEU A 397 -13.97 11.42 16.14
CA LEU A 397 -13.96 12.60 17.00
C LEU A 397 -15.00 12.54 18.12
N VAL A 398 -14.52 12.71 19.34
CA VAL A 398 -15.30 12.60 20.57
C VAL A 398 -14.95 13.78 21.49
N TYR A 399 -15.94 14.31 22.21
CA TYR A 399 -15.72 15.30 23.25
C TYR A 399 -15.48 14.60 24.60
N PHE A 400 -14.25 14.62 25.10
CA PHE A 400 -13.90 13.96 26.36
C PHE A 400 -12.65 14.56 27.02
N GLU A 401 -12.45 14.28 28.30
CA GLU A 401 -11.25 14.63 29.05
C GLU A 401 -10.14 13.60 28.79
N SER A 402 -8.96 14.08 28.39
CA SER A 402 -7.74 13.29 28.18
C SER A 402 -6.55 14.00 28.85
N GLU A 403 -5.34 13.46 28.69
CA GLU A 403 -4.09 14.16 29.03
C GLU A 403 -3.90 15.49 28.29
N PHE A 404 -4.59 15.70 27.17
CA PHE A 404 -4.55 16.94 26.38
C PHE A 404 -5.58 17.98 26.85
N GLY A 405 -6.48 17.60 27.77
CA GLY A 405 -7.56 18.42 28.29
C GLY A 405 -8.94 18.07 27.72
N LEU A 406 -9.97 18.83 28.13
CA LEU A 406 -11.36 18.63 27.74
C LEU A 406 -11.76 19.39 26.47
N PHE A 407 -11.73 18.71 25.32
CA PHE A 407 -12.22 19.24 24.05
C PHE A 407 -12.56 18.13 23.05
N VAL A 408 -12.99 18.48 21.84
CA VAL A 408 -13.23 17.52 20.75
C VAL A 408 -11.88 17.06 20.20
N GLN A 409 -11.57 15.79 20.41
CA GLN A 409 -10.31 15.18 20.02
C GLN A 409 -10.55 13.75 19.53
N SER A 410 -9.50 13.14 18.99
CA SER A 410 -9.56 11.82 18.37
C SER A 410 -9.60 10.73 19.45
N MET A 411 -10.28 9.63 19.14
CA MET A 411 -10.36 8.45 20.00
C MET A 411 -10.29 7.20 19.16
N HIS A 412 -9.43 6.24 19.51
CA HIS A 412 -9.30 5.02 18.74
C HIS A 412 -10.60 4.22 18.74
N TYR A 413 -10.84 3.43 17.69
CA TYR A 413 -12.11 2.72 17.55
C TYR A 413 -12.34 1.67 18.66
N THR A 414 -11.27 1.07 19.18
CA THR A 414 -11.38 0.13 20.31
C THR A 414 -11.74 0.83 21.62
N GLU A 415 -11.23 2.04 21.87
CA GLU A 415 -11.61 2.83 23.04
C GLU A 415 -13.06 3.29 22.95
N GLN A 416 -13.49 3.73 21.77
CA GLN A 416 -14.90 4.05 21.54
C GLN A 416 -15.79 2.84 21.79
N ALA A 417 -15.42 1.67 21.26
CA ALA A 417 -16.19 0.44 21.42
C ALA A 417 -16.42 0.07 22.89
N ARG A 418 -15.39 0.24 23.74
CA ARG A 418 -15.49 0.06 25.18
C ARG A 418 -16.46 1.06 25.80
N ARG A 419 -16.30 2.35 25.50
CA ARG A 419 -17.10 3.41 26.13
C ARG A 419 -18.58 3.37 25.76
N ILE A 420 -18.90 3.03 24.51
CA ILE A 420 -20.30 2.89 24.06
C ILE A 420 -20.85 1.46 24.25
N LYS A 421 -20.05 0.56 24.84
CA LYS A 421 -20.43 -0.84 25.16
C LYS A 421 -20.98 -1.60 23.94
N LEU A 422 -20.24 -1.56 22.82
CA LEU A 422 -20.65 -2.20 21.56
C LEU A 422 -20.91 -3.70 21.69
N PHE A 423 -20.21 -4.37 22.61
CA PHE A 423 -20.43 -5.76 22.94
C PHE A 423 -20.78 -5.95 24.41
N ASP A 424 -21.76 -6.80 24.68
CA ASP A 424 -22.09 -7.31 25.99
C ASP A 424 -22.53 -8.78 25.82
N PRO A 425 -21.90 -9.74 26.53
CA PRO A 425 -22.21 -11.16 26.37
C PRO A 425 -23.66 -11.52 26.75
N SER A 426 -24.35 -10.70 27.56
CA SER A 426 -25.76 -10.91 27.90
C SER A 426 -26.71 -10.70 26.71
N ARG A 427 -26.25 -10.04 25.63
CA ARG A 427 -26.99 -9.87 24.37
C ARG A 427 -26.84 -11.04 23.40
N CYS A 428 -26.07 -12.06 23.78
CA CYS A 428 -25.86 -13.25 22.97
C CYS A 428 -26.71 -14.41 23.50
N ARG A 429 -27.33 -15.15 22.58
CA ARG A 429 -28.03 -16.40 22.89
C ARG A 429 -27.52 -17.53 22.01
N GLU A 430 -27.74 -18.76 22.45
CA GLU A 430 -27.51 -19.93 21.60
C GLU A 430 -28.33 -19.82 20.29
N ALA A 431 -27.66 -20.13 19.18
CA ALA A 431 -28.28 -20.21 17.87
C ALA A 431 -29.14 -21.48 17.79
N THR A 432 -30.33 -21.35 17.23
CA THR A 432 -31.22 -22.48 16.97
C THR A 432 -30.66 -23.36 15.84
N ASP A 433 -31.12 -24.60 15.74
CA ASP A 433 -30.70 -25.50 14.65
C ASP A 433 -31.06 -24.96 13.27
N GLU A 434 -32.16 -24.22 13.15
CA GLU A 434 -32.56 -23.56 11.91
C GLU A 434 -31.59 -22.43 11.54
N GLU A 435 -31.23 -21.57 12.49
CA GLU A 435 -30.23 -20.52 12.28
C GLU A 435 -28.86 -21.10 11.89
N LYS A 436 -28.41 -22.17 12.57
CA LYS A 436 -27.16 -22.86 12.23
C LYS A 436 -27.18 -23.42 10.80
N ARG A 437 -28.31 -24.01 10.37
CA ARG A 437 -28.47 -24.52 8.99
C ARG A 437 -28.48 -23.40 7.94
N HIS A 438 -29.06 -22.24 8.24
CA HIS A 438 -29.18 -21.15 7.27
C HIS A 438 -27.96 -20.24 7.20
N ALA A 439 -27.37 -19.90 8.34
CA ALA A 439 -26.24 -18.99 8.43
C ALA A 439 -24.90 -19.70 8.18
N GLU A 440 -24.84 -21.02 8.37
CA GLU A 440 -23.67 -21.84 8.10
C GLU A 440 -22.40 -21.27 8.79
N TRP A 441 -21.34 -20.99 8.03
CA TRP A 441 -20.06 -20.45 8.53
C TRP A 441 -20.14 -19.03 9.11
N ARG A 442 -21.31 -18.38 9.09
CA ARG A 442 -21.52 -17.01 9.62
C ARG A 442 -21.92 -17.01 11.10
N ILE A 443 -22.21 -18.16 11.68
CA ILE A 443 -22.41 -18.31 13.12
C ILE A 443 -21.05 -18.27 13.82
N VAL A 444 -21.00 -17.56 14.95
CA VAL A 444 -19.79 -17.46 15.78
C VAL A 444 -20.10 -17.98 17.19
N HIS A 445 -19.28 -18.92 17.65
CA HIS A 445 -19.38 -19.64 18.92
C HIS A 445 -20.75 -20.26 19.17
N GLY A 446 -21.42 -20.71 18.09
CA GLY A 446 -22.76 -21.27 18.17
C GLY A 446 -23.84 -20.28 18.63
N LYS A 447 -23.56 -18.97 18.65
CA LYS A 447 -24.43 -17.93 19.21
C LYS A 447 -24.91 -16.94 18.15
N VAL A 448 -26.02 -16.29 18.47
CA VAL A 448 -26.54 -15.11 17.78
C VAL A 448 -26.51 -13.95 18.78
N CYS A 449 -25.79 -12.90 18.45
CA CYS A 449 -25.66 -11.70 19.26
C CYS A 449 -26.44 -10.54 18.64
N MET A 450 -27.05 -9.71 19.49
CA MET A 450 -27.65 -8.45 19.06
C MET A 450 -26.62 -7.32 19.04
N PRO A 451 -26.78 -6.31 18.16
CA PRO A 451 -25.96 -5.11 18.21
C PRO A 451 -26.19 -4.33 19.51
N ALA A 452 -25.41 -3.27 19.71
CA ALA A 452 -25.64 -2.32 20.81
C ALA A 452 -27.11 -1.84 20.82
N PRO A 453 -27.74 -1.67 22.00
CA PRO A 453 -29.12 -1.21 22.10
C PRO A 453 -29.34 0.14 21.42
N ARG A 454 -30.42 0.23 20.63
CA ARG A 454 -30.82 1.42 19.91
C ARG A 454 -32.31 1.68 20.11
N ASP A 455 -32.63 2.92 20.49
CA ASP A 455 -33.99 3.41 20.49
C ASP A 455 -34.27 4.21 19.21
N HIS A 456 -35.52 4.51 18.93
CA HIS A 456 -35.97 5.06 17.65
C HIS A 456 -36.85 6.28 17.87
N ALA A 457 -36.58 7.35 17.11
CA ALA A 457 -37.41 8.55 17.11
C ALA A 457 -37.80 8.95 15.68
N ALA A 458 -38.96 9.59 15.54
CA ALA A 458 -39.38 10.10 14.24
C ALA A 458 -38.43 11.22 13.81
N TRP A 459 -38.08 11.27 12.52
CA TRP A 459 -37.15 12.26 11.97
C TRP A 459 -37.53 13.70 12.38
N ARG A 460 -38.82 14.01 12.35
CA ARG A 460 -39.37 15.34 12.67
C ARG A 460 -39.17 15.78 14.13
N ASP A 461 -38.88 14.84 15.03
CA ASP A 461 -38.72 15.10 16.46
C ASP A 461 -37.25 15.39 16.82
N PHE A 462 -36.33 15.29 15.85
CA PHE A 462 -34.95 15.69 16.03
C PHE A 462 -34.76 17.19 15.90
N GLN A 463 -33.91 17.72 16.76
CA GLN A 463 -33.38 19.07 16.71
C GLN A 463 -31.86 19.00 16.62
N ASP A 464 -31.27 19.96 15.92
CA ASP A 464 -29.84 20.20 15.91
C ASP A 464 -29.46 21.31 16.90
N GLY A 465 -28.20 21.29 17.31
CA GLY A 465 -27.60 22.26 18.21
C GLY A 465 -26.10 22.04 18.27
N PRO A 466 -25.34 22.89 18.98
CA PRO A 466 -23.90 22.68 19.10
C PRO A 466 -23.60 21.40 19.91
N ALA A 467 -22.62 20.60 19.46
CA ALA A 467 -22.13 19.43 20.20
C ALA A 467 -21.49 19.81 21.53
N VAL A 468 -20.76 20.92 21.53
CA VAL A 468 -20.11 21.52 22.70
C VAL A 468 -20.44 23.02 22.70
N GLU A 469 -20.57 23.65 23.86
CA GLU A 469 -20.85 25.09 23.92
C GLU A 469 -19.82 25.91 23.13
N GLY A 470 -20.27 26.71 22.17
CA GLY A 470 -19.40 27.48 21.25
C GLY A 470 -18.84 26.68 20.06
N ASP A 471 -19.06 25.37 19.99
CA ASP A 471 -18.70 24.51 18.87
C ASP A 471 -19.91 24.25 17.95
N TYR A 472 -19.93 24.95 16.81
CA TYR A 472 -21.00 24.87 15.81
C TYR A 472 -20.66 23.91 14.66
N MET A 473 -19.60 23.10 14.80
CA MET A 473 -19.07 22.31 13.69
C MET A 473 -19.75 20.98 13.48
N SER A 474 -20.09 20.31 14.57
CA SER A 474 -20.90 19.09 14.58
C SER A 474 -22.27 19.41 15.17
N PRO A 475 -23.37 19.28 14.41
CA PRO A 475 -24.68 19.39 15.02
C PRO A 475 -24.87 18.19 15.96
N LYS A 476 -25.05 18.46 17.25
CA LYS A 476 -25.69 17.52 18.16
C LYS A 476 -27.11 17.29 17.68
N VAL A 477 -27.27 16.23 16.90
CA VAL A 477 -28.58 15.76 16.49
C VAL A 477 -29.14 14.94 17.64
N ARG A 478 -30.17 15.47 18.29
CA ARG A 478 -30.85 14.81 19.42
C ARG A 478 -32.36 14.95 19.30
N VAL A 479 -33.07 14.09 19.99
CA VAL A 479 -34.53 14.17 20.08
C VAL A 479 -34.92 15.33 20.99
N ASP A 480 -36.00 16.05 20.67
CA ASP A 480 -36.58 17.08 21.55
C ASP A 480 -36.88 16.48 22.93
N ALA A 481 -36.49 17.17 24.00
CA ALA A 481 -36.72 16.71 25.37
C ALA A 481 -38.21 16.73 25.75
N ASN A 482 -39.06 17.39 24.95
CA ASN A 482 -40.50 17.52 25.21
C ASN A 482 -41.36 16.50 24.43
N VAL A 483 -40.75 15.62 23.63
CA VAL A 483 -41.49 14.51 22.99
C VAL A 483 -41.48 13.25 23.86
N GLY A 484 -42.23 12.23 23.47
CA GLY A 484 -42.37 11.00 24.26
C GLY A 484 -41.22 10.00 24.10
N ALA A 485 -41.04 9.47 22.89
CA ALA A 485 -40.04 8.43 22.61
C ALA A 485 -38.62 9.01 22.51
N ALA A 486 -37.63 8.32 23.08
CA ALA A 486 -36.22 8.69 23.06
C ALA A 486 -35.91 10.15 23.48
N ALA A 487 -36.76 10.77 24.31
CA ALA A 487 -36.71 12.20 24.61
C ALA A 487 -35.33 12.63 25.14
N GLY A 488 -34.65 13.54 24.43
CA GLY A 488 -33.31 14.02 24.76
C GLY A 488 -32.14 13.14 24.31
N ASN A 489 -32.39 11.90 23.82
CA ASN A 489 -31.33 10.99 23.38
C ASN A 489 -30.63 11.52 22.13
N VAL A 490 -29.33 11.26 22.05
CA VAL A 490 -28.49 11.62 20.91
C VAL A 490 -28.70 10.60 19.79
N ARG A 491 -28.72 11.08 18.54
CA ARG A 491 -28.78 10.23 17.35
C ARG A 491 -27.57 9.30 17.30
N TRP A 492 -27.81 8.04 16.98
CA TRP A 492 -26.75 7.05 16.78
C TRP A 492 -25.87 7.43 15.56
N PRO A 493 -24.53 7.41 15.70
CA PRO A 493 -23.64 7.83 14.62
C PRO A 493 -23.50 6.74 13.55
N TYR A 494 -23.49 7.17 12.28
CA TYR A 494 -23.20 6.35 11.11
C TYR A 494 -22.22 7.10 10.21
N ARG A 495 -21.24 6.41 9.61
CA ARG A 495 -20.41 7.00 8.54
C ARG A 495 -21.03 6.74 7.17
N TRP A 496 -20.76 7.61 6.21
CA TRP A 496 -21.19 7.53 4.82
C TRP A 496 -20.18 8.13 3.85
N GLY A 497 -19.89 7.41 2.77
CA GLY A 497 -18.96 7.83 1.74
C GLY A 497 -19.14 7.10 0.42
N VAL A 498 -18.87 7.80 -0.68
CA VAL A 498 -19.00 7.31 -2.07
C VAL A 498 -17.79 7.63 -2.96
N SER A 499 -16.77 8.30 -2.43
CA SER A 499 -15.60 8.68 -3.26
C SER A 499 -14.63 7.52 -3.46
N SER A 500 -13.54 7.73 -4.19
CA SER A 500 -12.46 6.75 -4.33
C SER A 500 -11.11 7.47 -4.29
N ASN A 501 -10.11 6.86 -3.65
CA ASN A 501 -8.70 7.25 -3.59
C ASN A 501 -8.38 8.65 -3.03
N SER A 502 -9.36 9.40 -2.53
CA SER A 502 -9.18 10.77 -2.02
C SER A 502 -9.19 10.84 -0.49
N TYR A 503 -9.91 9.92 0.16
CA TYR A 503 -9.97 9.78 1.61
C TYR A 503 -9.74 8.33 1.99
N VAL A 504 -8.99 8.08 3.07
CA VAL A 504 -8.64 6.72 3.49
C VAL A 504 -9.88 5.87 3.81
N HIS A 505 -10.91 6.49 4.39
CA HIS A 505 -12.12 5.82 4.90
C HIS A 505 -13.25 5.66 3.88
N THR A 506 -12.99 5.84 2.58
CA THR A 506 -14.04 5.71 1.55
C THR A 506 -13.56 4.97 0.32
N ASN A 507 -12.63 4.01 0.42
CA ASN A 507 -12.10 3.34 -0.77
C ASN A 507 -12.88 2.08 -1.12
N PRO A 508 -13.12 1.81 -2.42
CA PRO A 508 -13.70 0.53 -2.81
C PRO A 508 -12.73 -0.61 -2.48
N SER A 509 -13.28 -1.72 -1.97
CA SER A 509 -12.50 -2.91 -1.64
C SER A 509 -11.31 -2.64 -0.74
N ASP A 510 -11.48 -1.77 0.25
CA ASP A 510 -10.65 -1.76 1.45
C ASP A 510 -11.27 -2.65 2.55
N ALA A 511 -10.55 -2.78 3.66
CA ALA A 511 -10.99 -3.47 4.87
C ALA A 511 -10.14 -2.95 6.03
N GLY A 512 -10.74 -2.65 7.18
CA GLY A 512 -10.01 -2.22 8.37
C GLY A 512 -10.73 -1.14 9.17
N ALA A 513 -10.70 -1.26 10.50
CA ALA A 513 -11.42 -0.37 11.40
C ALA A 513 -10.75 1.00 11.64
N ASP A 514 -9.49 1.13 11.23
CA ASP A 514 -8.70 2.35 11.28
C ASP A 514 -7.73 2.43 10.08
N VAL A 515 -6.96 3.52 10.04
CA VAL A 515 -5.95 3.80 9.00
C VAL A 515 -4.89 2.70 8.92
N TYR A 516 -4.49 2.12 10.05
CA TYR A 516 -3.44 1.11 10.10
C TYR A 516 -3.92 -0.21 9.50
N GLU A 517 -5.09 -0.69 9.92
CA GLU A 517 -5.72 -1.88 9.39
C GLU A 517 -6.02 -1.73 7.89
N ALA A 518 -6.59 -0.60 7.45
CA ALA A 518 -6.86 -0.32 6.04
C ALA A 518 -5.59 -0.35 5.17
N THR A 519 -4.48 0.15 5.73
CA THR A 519 -3.17 0.13 5.08
C THR A 519 -2.60 -1.28 4.99
N LEU A 520 -2.59 -2.02 6.11
CA LEU A 520 -2.08 -3.39 6.12
C LEU A 520 -2.89 -4.31 5.21
N GLU A 521 -4.21 -4.18 5.18
CA GLU A 521 -5.05 -4.94 4.26
C GLU A 521 -4.75 -4.58 2.81
N THR A 522 -4.56 -3.29 2.48
CA THR A 522 -4.13 -2.89 1.14
C THR A 522 -2.80 -3.55 0.73
N ILE A 523 -1.82 -3.62 1.65
CA ILE A 523 -0.52 -4.28 1.44
C ILE A 523 -0.70 -5.80 1.28
N ARG A 524 -1.45 -6.45 2.17
CA ARG A 524 -1.72 -7.90 2.14
C ARG A 524 -2.38 -8.31 0.81
N LYS A 525 -3.33 -7.51 0.31
CA LYS A 525 -3.97 -7.72 -1.00
C LYS A 525 -2.99 -7.59 -2.15
N PHE A 526 -2.13 -6.57 -2.14
CA PHE A 526 -1.09 -6.42 -3.15
C PHE A 526 -0.19 -7.67 -3.20
N GLU A 527 0.29 -8.13 -2.04
CA GLU A 527 1.16 -9.30 -1.95
C GLU A 527 0.47 -10.58 -2.45
N SER A 528 -0.78 -10.80 -2.07
CA SER A 528 -1.57 -11.99 -2.43
C SER A 528 -2.02 -12.00 -3.89
N SER A 529 -2.29 -10.81 -4.46
CA SER A 529 -2.84 -10.66 -5.80
C SER A 529 -1.95 -11.24 -6.90
N TYR A 530 -0.63 -11.31 -6.70
CA TYR A 530 0.31 -11.75 -7.73
C TYR A 530 0.03 -13.18 -8.20
N VAL A 531 -0.16 -14.11 -7.26
CA VAL A 531 -0.37 -15.54 -7.53
C VAL A 531 -1.61 -15.79 -8.39
N PHE A 532 -2.70 -15.04 -8.17
CA PHE A 532 -3.98 -15.27 -8.85
C PHE A 532 -4.24 -14.38 -10.07
N ASN A 533 -3.52 -13.26 -10.22
CA ASN A 533 -3.78 -12.28 -11.28
C ASN A 533 -2.72 -12.23 -12.37
N TYR A 534 -1.46 -12.49 -12.03
CA TYR A 534 -0.34 -12.38 -12.99
C TYR A 534 -0.10 -13.66 -13.79
N PHE A 535 -0.74 -14.75 -13.40
CA PHE A 535 -0.72 -16.02 -14.12
C PHE A 535 -2.06 -16.26 -14.80
N ARG A 536 -2.02 -16.85 -15.99
CA ARG A 536 -3.21 -17.08 -16.80
C ARG A 536 -4.10 -18.17 -16.19
N ALA A 537 -3.51 -19.19 -15.57
CA ALA A 537 -4.21 -20.34 -14.97
C ALA A 537 -5.20 -21.00 -15.96
N GLY A 538 -4.79 -21.17 -17.22
CA GLY A 538 -5.66 -21.72 -18.29
C GLY A 538 -6.88 -20.88 -18.67
N ASN A 539 -7.05 -19.66 -18.14
CA ASN A 539 -8.20 -18.82 -18.44
C ASN A 539 -8.19 -18.34 -19.89
N ARG A 540 -9.22 -18.71 -20.66
CA ARG A 540 -9.36 -18.31 -22.06
C ARG A 540 -9.53 -16.80 -22.23
N ASN A 541 -10.17 -16.12 -21.28
CA ASN A 541 -10.49 -14.69 -21.32
C ASN A 541 -9.68 -13.91 -20.27
N TRP A 542 -8.39 -14.19 -20.14
CA TRP A 542 -7.50 -13.43 -19.26
C TRP A 542 -7.10 -12.10 -19.91
N TYR A 543 -7.34 -11.00 -19.19
CA TYR A 543 -7.08 -9.65 -19.67
C TYR A 543 -5.96 -9.00 -18.85
N TYR A 544 -4.72 -9.32 -19.22
CA TYR A 544 -3.52 -8.94 -18.49
C TYR A 544 -3.10 -7.48 -18.71
N GLN A 545 -3.54 -6.85 -19.81
CA GLN A 545 -3.09 -5.50 -20.21
C GLN A 545 -3.46 -4.39 -19.20
N ARG A 546 -4.39 -4.66 -18.28
CA ARG A 546 -4.77 -3.71 -17.23
C ARG A 546 -4.06 -3.97 -15.90
N LEU A 547 -3.27 -5.04 -15.76
CA LEU A 547 -2.59 -5.35 -14.50
C LEU A 547 -1.73 -4.18 -14.01
N PRO A 548 -0.87 -3.54 -14.84
CA PRO A 548 -0.04 -2.44 -14.34
C PRO A 548 -0.87 -1.25 -13.85
N SER A 549 -1.79 -0.75 -14.69
CA SER A 549 -2.65 0.38 -14.34
C SER A 549 -3.48 0.14 -13.07
N ARG A 550 -3.99 -1.08 -12.89
CA ARG A 550 -4.78 -1.46 -11.72
C ARG A 550 -3.91 -1.64 -10.48
N THR A 551 -2.73 -2.25 -10.60
CA THR A 551 -1.79 -2.36 -9.48
C THR A 551 -1.35 -0.97 -9.01
N ALA A 552 -1.04 -0.07 -9.94
CA ALA A 552 -0.72 1.32 -9.64
C ALA A 552 -1.90 2.03 -8.95
N SER A 553 -3.13 1.95 -9.48
CA SER A 553 -4.27 2.71 -8.95
C SER A 553 -4.85 2.14 -7.65
N SER A 554 -4.95 0.81 -7.53
CA SER A 554 -5.57 0.15 -6.37
C SER A 554 -4.62 0.05 -5.17
N PHE A 555 -3.31 0.05 -5.39
CA PHE A 555 -2.32 -0.11 -4.32
C PHE A 555 -1.40 1.11 -4.20
N PHE A 556 -0.58 1.42 -5.21
CA PHE A 556 0.47 2.44 -5.05
C PHE A 556 -0.08 3.86 -4.88
N GLU A 557 -1.02 4.27 -5.74
CA GLU A 557 -1.68 5.59 -5.63
C GLU A 557 -2.53 5.70 -4.37
N ARG A 558 -3.14 4.60 -3.90
CA ARG A 558 -3.90 4.58 -2.64
C ARG A 558 -2.99 4.82 -1.44
N LEU A 559 -1.85 4.12 -1.37
CA LEU A 559 -0.86 4.30 -0.31
C LEU A 559 -0.24 5.71 -0.39
N ARG A 560 0.10 6.20 -1.59
CA ARG A 560 0.60 7.58 -1.80
C ARG A 560 -0.41 8.64 -1.38
N ALA A 561 -1.67 8.51 -1.77
CA ALA A 561 -2.72 9.47 -1.42
C ALA A 561 -2.97 9.51 0.09
N THR A 562 -2.91 8.35 0.75
CA THR A 562 -3.03 8.26 2.20
C THR A 562 -1.83 8.91 2.87
N HIS A 563 -0.60 8.60 2.43
CA HIS A 563 0.63 9.28 2.89
C HIS A 563 0.52 10.80 2.77
N TRP A 564 0.09 11.32 1.61
CA TRP A 564 -0.07 12.77 1.41
C TRP A 564 -0.94 13.42 2.50
N SER A 565 -2.05 12.78 2.88
CA SER A 565 -2.94 13.29 3.94
C SER A 565 -2.29 13.26 5.32
N ILE A 566 -1.54 12.19 5.62
CA ILE A 566 -0.83 12.00 6.89
C ILE A 566 0.30 13.03 7.00
N ALA A 567 1.15 13.15 5.99
CA ALA A 567 2.28 14.08 5.96
C ALA A 567 1.86 15.55 6.11
N ASN A 568 0.76 15.96 5.46
CA ASN A 568 0.17 17.28 5.67
C ASN A 568 -0.28 17.49 7.12
N THR A 569 -0.76 16.44 7.78
CA THR A 569 -1.15 16.50 9.18
C THR A 569 0.04 16.46 10.12
N ASN A 570 1.09 15.67 9.85
CA ASN A 570 2.36 15.65 10.58
C ASN A 570 2.94 17.06 10.67
N ALA A 571 3.10 17.72 9.52
CA ALA A 571 3.57 19.10 9.43
C ALA A 571 2.74 20.07 10.29
N ARG A 572 1.42 19.86 10.27
CA ARG A 572 0.49 20.71 11.00
C ARG A 572 0.53 20.47 12.51
N TYR A 573 0.62 19.24 12.96
CA TYR A 573 0.75 18.92 14.38
C TYR A 573 2.11 19.31 14.93
N ALA A 574 3.19 19.18 14.15
CA ALA A 574 4.51 19.71 14.50
C ALA A 574 4.46 21.24 14.77
N SER A 575 3.60 21.98 14.06
CA SER A 575 3.40 23.41 14.30
C SER A 575 2.80 23.75 15.67
N PHE A 576 2.22 22.79 16.40
CA PHE A 576 1.77 22.97 17.79
C PHE A 576 2.91 22.97 18.81
N GLY A 577 4.13 22.69 18.36
CA GLY A 577 5.32 22.57 19.18
C GLY A 577 5.73 21.11 19.38
N GLU A 578 7.05 20.88 19.40
CA GLU A 578 7.65 19.55 19.42
C GLU A 578 7.13 18.66 20.55
N ALA A 579 7.08 19.16 21.78
CA ALA A 579 6.60 18.39 22.92
C ALA A 579 5.13 17.96 22.76
N THR A 580 4.29 18.83 22.20
CA THR A 580 2.88 18.53 21.91
C THR A 580 2.76 17.48 20.81
N PHE A 581 3.54 17.65 19.72
CA PHE A 581 3.58 16.68 18.63
C PHE A 581 4.00 15.30 19.12
N GLN A 582 5.08 15.19 19.90
CA GLN A 582 5.56 13.91 20.42
C GLN A 582 4.52 13.20 21.30
N GLN A 583 3.76 13.95 22.10
CA GLN A 583 2.65 13.37 22.87
C GLN A 583 1.52 12.86 21.97
N ILE A 584 1.13 13.63 20.95
CA ILE A 584 0.08 13.26 19.98
C ILE A 584 0.51 12.03 19.14
N ALA A 585 1.74 12.06 18.64
CA ALA A 585 2.40 10.99 17.87
C ALA A 585 2.56 9.69 18.68
N SER A 586 2.64 9.81 20.01
CA SER A 586 2.72 8.70 20.95
C SER A 586 1.37 8.25 21.52
N SER A 587 0.25 8.83 21.07
CA SER A 587 -1.07 8.43 21.57
C SER A 587 -1.73 7.43 20.63
N ASP A 588 -2.07 6.25 21.15
CA ASP A 588 -2.82 5.22 20.42
C ASP A 588 -4.26 5.67 20.10
N ASP A 589 -4.82 6.53 20.95
CA ASP A 589 -6.13 7.15 20.75
C ASP A 589 -6.12 8.27 19.70
N TRP A 590 -4.93 8.78 19.39
CA TRP A 590 -4.75 9.91 18.49
C TRP A 590 -3.94 9.55 17.24
N TRP A 591 -2.65 9.91 17.18
CA TRP A 591 -1.91 9.96 15.92
C TRP A 591 -0.91 8.82 15.72
N ARG A 592 -0.63 8.01 16.75
CA ARG A 592 0.28 6.86 16.59
C ARG A 592 -0.17 5.89 15.48
N PRO A 593 -1.45 5.48 15.36
CA PRO A 593 -1.89 4.59 14.28
C PRO A 593 -1.57 5.11 12.88
N TYR A 594 -1.61 6.43 12.69
CA TYR A 594 -1.28 7.09 11.43
C TYR A 594 0.20 6.97 11.09
N ILE A 595 1.09 7.25 12.05
CA ILE A 595 2.54 7.12 11.86
C ILE A 595 2.92 5.65 11.58
N MET A 596 2.30 4.71 12.31
CA MET A 596 2.51 3.27 12.08
C MET A 596 2.10 2.85 10.67
N ALA A 597 0.97 3.37 10.18
CA ALA A 597 0.48 3.13 8.83
C ALA A 597 1.43 3.76 7.79
N GLU A 598 1.84 4.99 8.00
CA GLU A 598 2.73 5.74 7.12
C GLU A 598 4.07 5.03 6.89
N ARG A 599 4.70 4.56 7.98
CA ARG A 599 5.92 3.75 7.90
C ARG A 599 5.70 2.49 7.06
N ALA A 600 4.58 1.79 7.27
CA ALA A 600 4.23 0.60 6.50
C ALA A 600 3.99 0.91 5.01
N MET A 601 3.40 2.07 4.66
CA MET A 601 3.21 2.50 3.28
C MET A 601 4.55 2.67 2.56
N PHE A 602 5.51 3.37 3.18
CA PHE A 602 6.85 3.54 2.59
C PHE A 602 7.52 2.18 2.39
N ASP A 603 7.54 1.33 3.42
CA ASP A 603 8.19 0.02 3.36
C ASP A 603 7.58 -0.86 2.27
N ALA A 604 6.25 -0.83 2.10
CA ALA A 604 5.57 -1.61 1.07
C ALA A 604 5.92 -1.16 -0.35
N ILE A 605 5.92 0.15 -0.62
CA ILE A 605 6.27 0.68 -1.95
C ILE A 605 7.76 0.49 -2.25
N ALA A 606 8.63 0.73 -1.25
CA ALA A 606 10.06 0.46 -1.36
C ALA A 606 10.32 -1.03 -1.63
N ARG A 607 9.62 -1.93 -0.94
CA ARG A 607 9.69 -3.38 -1.18
C ARG A 607 9.22 -3.73 -2.59
N ALA A 608 8.09 -3.19 -3.06
CA ALA A 608 7.59 -3.44 -4.42
C ALA A 608 8.62 -3.05 -5.50
N LEU A 609 9.33 -1.94 -5.32
CA LEU A 609 10.44 -1.54 -6.18
C LEU A 609 11.60 -2.54 -6.11
N LEU A 610 11.94 -3.04 -4.92
CA LEU A 610 13.09 -3.90 -4.66
C LEU A 610 12.82 -5.41 -4.78
N MET A 611 11.58 -5.83 -5.08
CA MET A 611 11.21 -7.25 -5.13
C MET A 611 12.08 -8.02 -6.14
N PRO A 612 12.73 -9.11 -5.72
CA PRO A 612 13.56 -9.96 -6.58
C PRO A 612 12.71 -10.83 -7.51
N GLN A 613 13.35 -11.57 -8.41
CA GLN A 613 12.66 -12.52 -9.30
C GLN A 613 12.51 -13.89 -8.62
N PRO A 614 11.44 -14.65 -8.88
CA PRO A 614 11.36 -16.03 -8.41
C PRO A 614 12.45 -16.92 -9.04
N GLY A 615 13.10 -17.76 -8.25
CA GLY A 615 14.11 -18.72 -8.69
C GLY A 615 15.11 -19.15 -7.61
N GLU A 616 16.16 -19.88 -8.03
CA GLU A 616 17.21 -20.38 -7.15
C GLU A 616 18.36 -19.37 -6.99
N TYR A 617 18.62 -18.94 -5.76
CA TYR A 617 19.60 -17.91 -5.47
C TYR A 617 20.95 -18.49 -5.07
N ARG A 618 22.02 -17.92 -5.65
CA ARG A 618 23.42 -18.29 -5.36
C ARG A 618 24.24 -17.01 -5.23
N SER A 619 25.43 -17.12 -4.64
CA SER A 619 26.33 -15.97 -4.55
C SER A 619 26.82 -15.58 -5.94
N ALA A 620 26.48 -14.38 -6.40
CA ALA A 620 26.89 -13.82 -7.68
C ALA A 620 28.25 -13.10 -7.61
N GLY A 621 28.96 -13.23 -6.49
CA GLY A 621 30.21 -12.50 -6.21
C GLY A 621 29.97 -11.16 -5.50
N ILE A 622 31.01 -10.32 -5.46
CA ILE A 622 31.00 -9.01 -4.81
C ILE A 622 30.86 -7.93 -5.89
N PRO A 623 29.68 -7.29 -6.04
CA PRO A 623 29.49 -6.20 -6.99
C PRO A 623 30.41 -5.01 -6.74
N ALA A 624 30.50 -4.10 -7.70
CA ALA A 624 31.31 -2.90 -7.56
C ALA A 624 30.75 -2.01 -6.44
N GLY A 625 31.64 -1.59 -5.53
CA GLY A 625 31.26 -0.77 -4.38
C GLY A 625 30.67 -1.54 -3.21
N SER A 626 30.46 -2.86 -3.32
CA SER A 626 30.02 -3.71 -2.21
C SER A 626 31.21 -4.28 -1.43
N GLN A 627 31.04 -4.43 -0.11
CA GLN A 627 31.95 -5.15 0.78
C GLN A 627 31.55 -6.63 0.89
N GLY A 628 30.24 -6.91 0.91
CA GLY A 628 29.67 -8.26 0.91
C GLY A 628 29.30 -8.80 -0.48
N ALA A 629 29.07 -10.11 -0.54
CA ALA A 629 28.53 -10.75 -1.73
C ALA A 629 27.03 -10.48 -1.88
N VAL A 630 26.58 -10.32 -3.12
CA VAL A 630 25.15 -10.24 -3.47
C VAL A 630 24.71 -11.57 -4.07
N PHE A 631 23.50 -11.99 -3.73
CA PHE A 631 22.88 -13.22 -4.18
C PHE A 631 21.91 -12.93 -5.31
N ASP A 632 22.03 -13.70 -6.40
CA ASP A 632 21.24 -13.51 -7.62
C ASP A 632 20.94 -14.85 -8.31
N LEU A 633 20.09 -14.82 -9.33
CA LEU A 633 19.84 -15.92 -10.26
C LEU A 633 21.04 -16.05 -11.19
N VAL A 634 21.88 -17.07 -10.97
CA VAL A 634 23.05 -17.34 -11.82
C VAL A 634 22.93 -18.72 -12.49
N ASP A 635 23.16 -18.76 -13.80
CA ASP A 635 23.00 -19.96 -14.65
C ASP A 635 24.07 -21.06 -14.41
N PHE A 636 25.03 -20.84 -13.52
CA PHE A 636 26.13 -21.78 -13.29
C PHE A 636 25.83 -22.70 -12.11
N SER A 637 25.55 -23.97 -12.40
CA SER A 637 25.37 -25.04 -11.41
C SER A 637 26.61 -25.32 -10.53
N SER A 638 27.75 -24.70 -10.83
CA SER A 638 29.02 -24.87 -10.12
C SER A 638 29.08 -24.16 -8.76
N PHE A 639 28.20 -23.20 -8.47
CA PHE A 639 28.10 -22.57 -7.15
C PHE A 639 27.01 -23.24 -6.31
N PRO A 640 27.20 -23.47 -5.01
CA PRO A 640 26.16 -24.06 -4.18
C PRO A 640 24.93 -23.15 -4.09
N LYS A 641 23.76 -23.77 -4.14
CA LYS A 641 22.47 -23.12 -3.91
C LYS A 641 22.43 -22.58 -2.48
N ALA A 642 22.01 -21.34 -2.30
CA ALA A 642 21.92 -20.71 -0.98
C ALA A 642 20.50 -20.79 -0.42
N PHE A 643 19.50 -20.43 -1.23
CA PHE A 643 18.07 -20.41 -0.90
C PHE A 643 17.26 -20.26 -2.20
N ASP A 644 15.93 -20.33 -2.09
CA ASP A 644 14.96 -20.10 -3.15
C ASP A 644 14.06 -18.93 -2.79
N ILE A 645 13.66 -18.17 -3.81
CA ILE A 645 12.58 -17.20 -3.69
C ILE A 645 11.49 -17.66 -4.66
N ASP A 646 10.25 -17.74 -4.19
CA ASP A 646 9.11 -18.20 -4.96
C ASP A 646 8.18 -17.03 -5.34
N ALA A 647 7.06 -17.31 -6.03
CA ALA A 647 6.12 -16.27 -6.45
C ALA A 647 5.34 -15.60 -5.29
N SER A 648 5.47 -16.08 -4.05
CA SER A 648 4.89 -15.38 -2.90
C SER A 648 5.60 -14.05 -2.62
N SER A 649 6.92 -14.02 -2.85
CA SER A 649 7.81 -12.94 -2.39
C SER A 649 8.63 -12.32 -3.52
N GLY A 650 8.73 -13.00 -4.68
CA GLY A 650 9.34 -12.50 -5.90
C GLY A 650 8.33 -12.08 -6.98
N ARG A 651 8.79 -11.30 -7.96
CA ARG A 651 8.05 -10.85 -9.15
C ARG A 651 8.89 -11.03 -10.41
N TYR A 652 8.37 -11.74 -11.41
CA TYR A 652 8.99 -11.80 -12.74
C TYR A 652 8.95 -10.41 -13.39
N ILE A 653 10.11 -9.96 -13.89
CA ILE A 653 10.19 -8.66 -14.58
C ILE A 653 9.69 -8.79 -16.02
N ASP A 654 9.85 -9.97 -16.60
CA ASP A 654 9.50 -10.35 -17.96
C ASP A 654 8.15 -11.11 -18.06
N PRO A 655 7.38 -10.88 -19.14
CA PRO A 655 6.26 -11.75 -19.49
C PRO A 655 6.75 -13.07 -20.11
N ASP A 656 5.95 -14.12 -19.96
CA ASP A 656 6.19 -15.43 -20.59
C ASP A 656 5.05 -15.82 -21.53
N TYR A 657 5.40 -16.51 -22.61
CA TYR A 657 4.48 -16.88 -23.68
C TYR A 657 4.57 -18.36 -24.03
N ASN A 658 3.42 -19.00 -24.16
CA ASN A 658 3.32 -20.31 -24.74
C ASN A 658 3.31 -20.21 -26.27
N SER A 659 4.49 -20.32 -26.87
CA SER A 659 4.66 -20.38 -28.31
C SER A 659 4.55 -21.81 -28.89
N ASP A 660 4.20 -22.81 -28.08
CA ASP A 660 4.11 -24.18 -28.56
C ASP A 660 2.94 -24.36 -29.56
N PRO A 661 3.06 -25.28 -30.53
CA PRO A 661 1.99 -25.57 -31.50
C PRO A 661 0.65 -25.95 -30.84
N ASP A 662 0.70 -26.49 -29.62
CA ASP A 662 -0.45 -26.92 -28.83
C ASP A 662 -0.91 -25.86 -27.80
N GLY A 663 -0.15 -24.76 -27.65
CA GLY A 663 -0.25 -23.80 -26.56
C GLY A 663 -1.32 -22.71 -26.67
N GLY A 664 -1.95 -22.53 -27.84
CA GLY A 664 -2.98 -21.49 -28.02
C GLY A 664 -3.58 -21.50 -29.42
N GLY A 665 -4.91 -21.58 -29.50
CA GLY A 665 -5.67 -21.91 -30.72
C GLY A 665 -5.38 -21.09 -31.98
N SER A 666 -5.02 -21.82 -33.04
CA SER A 666 -5.03 -21.57 -34.51
C SER A 666 -4.77 -20.21 -35.16
N TRP A 667 -4.74 -19.05 -34.48
CA TRP A 667 -4.64 -17.75 -35.18
C TRP A 667 -3.65 -16.72 -34.62
N GLN A 668 -3.11 -16.85 -33.39
CA GLN A 668 -2.12 -15.89 -32.83
C GLN A 668 -1.11 -16.55 -31.85
N TYR A 669 -0.26 -17.45 -32.36
CA TYR A 669 0.76 -18.18 -31.57
C TYR A 669 1.83 -17.30 -30.90
N GLN A 670 1.95 -16.03 -31.30
CA GLN A 670 2.88 -15.05 -30.68
C GLN A 670 2.25 -14.26 -29.53
N GLU A 671 0.98 -14.55 -29.17
CA GLU A 671 0.17 -13.72 -28.27
C GLU A 671 -0.55 -14.56 -27.19
N TRP A 672 -0.04 -15.75 -26.85
CA TRP A 672 -0.59 -16.56 -25.76
C TRP A 672 0.28 -16.47 -24.49
N PRO A 673 0.11 -15.43 -23.64
CA PRO A 673 0.91 -15.30 -22.44
C PRO A 673 0.52 -16.33 -21.38
N ASN A 674 1.51 -16.89 -20.70
CA ASN A 674 1.35 -17.70 -19.48
C ASN A 674 1.34 -16.81 -18.24
N ARG A 675 2.22 -15.79 -18.23
CA ARG A 675 2.31 -14.80 -17.16
C ARG A 675 2.65 -13.40 -17.68
N ALA A 676 2.26 -12.39 -16.92
CA ALA A 676 2.58 -10.98 -17.18
C ALA A 676 3.86 -10.57 -16.44
N GLY A 677 4.58 -9.60 -16.99
CA GLY A 677 5.75 -8.99 -16.34
C GLY A 677 5.35 -8.02 -15.22
N PHE A 678 6.34 -7.62 -14.41
CA PHE A 678 6.22 -6.64 -13.32
C PHE A 678 7.15 -5.42 -13.51
N THR A 679 7.60 -5.19 -14.75
CA THR A 679 8.53 -4.09 -15.09
C THR A 679 7.89 -2.72 -14.89
N VAL A 680 6.64 -2.57 -15.34
CA VAL A 680 5.90 -1.30 -15.33
C VAL A 680 5.64 -0.87 -13.90
N GLU A 681 5.20 -1.80 -13.07
CA GLU A 681 4.85 -1.60 -11.67
C GLU A 681 6.07 -1.19 -10.83
N LYS A 682 7.28 -1.67 -11.14
CA LYS A 682 8.51 -1.16 -10.49
C LYS A 682 8.74 0.33 -10.79
N ALA A 683 8.50 0.77 -12.02
CA ALA A 683 8.61 2.19 -12.37
C ALA A 683 7.50 3.02 -11.70
N ASP A 684 6.28 2.48 -11.61
CA ASP A 684 5.16 3.13 -10.92
C ASP A 684 5.37 3.19 -9.39
N ALA A 685 6.00 2.18 -8.77
CA ALA A 685 6.39 2.23 -7.36
C ALA A 685 7.40 3.37 -7.10
N ALA A 686 8.40 3.53 -7.97
CA ALA A 686 9.35 4.63 -7.90
C ALA A 686 8.69 6.01 -8.08
N LYS A 687 7.71 6.08 -8.98
CA LYS A 687 6.87 7.26 -9.13
C LYS A 687 6.05 7.54 -7.87
N ALA A 688 5.38 6.56 -7.29
CA ALA A 688 4.55 6.76 -6.10
C ALA A 688 5.34 7.31 -4.89
N LEU A 689 6.63 6.96 -4.77
CA LEU A 689 7.54 7.49 -3.75
C LEU A 689 7.88 8.98 -3.94
N THR A 690 7.84 9.48 -5.18
CA THR A 690 8.33 10.82 -5.53
C THR A 690 7.24 11.77 -6.01
N ASP A 691 6.09 11.25 -6.46
CA ASP A 691 4.98 12.01 -7.01
C ASP A 691 4.34 12.90 -5.94
N SER A 692 4.66 14.18 -6.03
CA SER A 692 4.23 15.19 -5.09
C SER A 692 2.88 15.81 -5.45
N ARG A 693 2.22 15.41 -6.54
CA ARG A 693 0.98 16.09 -6.98
C ARG A 693 -0.12 15.94 -5.92
N PRO A 694 -0.86 17.01 -5.61
CA PRO A 694 -1.88 16.98 -4.57
C PRO A 694 -3.04 16.06 -4.93
N VAL A 695 -3.50 15.29 -3.95
CA VAL A 695 -4.66 14.39 -4.09
C VAL A 695 -5.98 15.04 -3.67
N LEU A 696 -5.92 16.11 -2.87
CA LEU A 696 -7.08 16.87 -2.38
C LEU A 696 -6.92 18.38 -2.65
N PHE A 697 -8.05 19.09 -2.82
CA PHE A 697 -8.06 20.55 -2.88
C PHE A 697 -8.45 21.18 -1.55
N THR A 698 -7.59 22.02 -1.02
CA THR A 698 -7.97 22.92 0.07
C THR A 698 -8.20 24.32 -0.47
N ILE A 699 -9.41 24.85 -0.27
CA ILE A 699 -9.76 26.23 -0.62
C ILE A 699 -9.20 27.14 0.47
N ALA A 700 -7.92 27.49 0.36
CA ALA A 700 -7.25 28.38 1.29
C ALA A 700 -6.47 29.47 0.55
N ARG A 701 -6.44 30.68 1.11
CA ARG A 701 -5.86 31.87 0.46
C ARG A 701 -4.39 31.64 0.10
N GLU A 702 -3.63 31.01 0.98
CA GLU A 702 -2.23 30.65 0.80
C GLU A 702 -2.01 29.82 -0.46
N ASN A 703 -2.85 28.82 -0.74
CA ASN A 703 -2.74 27.98 -1.94
C ASN A 703 -2.98 28.79 -3.23
N TYR A 704 -3.73 29.90 -3.16
CA TYR A 704 -3.90 30.84 -4.28
C TYR A 704 -2.76 31.86 -4.40
N LEU A 705 -1.95 32.04 -3.35
CA LEU A 705 -0.75 32.89 -3.39
C LEU A 705 0.47 32.11 -3.83
N ASP A 706 0.62 30.90 -3.31
CA ASP A 706 1.66 29.93 -3.65
C ASP A 706 1.10 28.53 -3.37
N GLY A 707 0.76 27.78 -4.43
CA GLY A 707 0.18 26.45 -4.30
C GLY A 707 1.21 25.33 -4.14
N ARG A 708 2.52 25.65 -4.19
CA ARG A 708 3.59 24.64 -4.19
C ARG A 708 3.74 23.93 -2.85
N ASN A 709 3.27 24.53 -1.76
CA ASN A 709 3.22 23.90 -0.43
C ASN A 709 2.28 22.67 -0.37
N THR A 710 1.38 22.51 -1.34
CA THR A 710 0.52 21.32 -1.45
C THR A 710 1.22 20.14 -2.17
N ASN A 711 2.42 20.38 -2.71
CA ASN A 711 3.20 19.35 -3.39
C ASN A 711 4.00 18.51 -2.39
N VAL A 712 3.37 17.46 -1.83
CA VAL A 712 3.88 16.63 -0.74
C VAL A 712 4.10 15.19 -1.22
N ASN A 713 5.21 14.56 -0.83
CA ASN A 713 5.53 13.16 -1.12
C ASN A 713 6.24 12.51 0.08
N PHE A 714 6.62 11.23 0.00
CA PHE A 714 7.31 10.52 1.09
C PHE A 714 8.59 11.21 1.57
N ARG A 715 9.25 12.01 0.74
CA ARG A 715 10.46 12.74 1.14
C ARG A 715 10.13 13.94 2.05
N SER A 716 8.90 14.41 2.04
CA SER A 716 8.47 15.56 2.85
C SER A 716 8.61 15.31 4.35
N ASP A 717 8.38 14.09 4.84
CA ASP A 717 8.58 13.69 6.24
C ASP A 717 9.43 12.42 6.43
N MET A 718 9.86 11.73 5.36
CA MET A 718 10.88 10.67 5.45
C MET A 718 12.08 10.95 4.51
N PRO A 719 12.75 12.11 4.62
CA PRO A 719 13.77 12.53 3.65
C PRO A 719 14.96 11.56 3.56
N LEU A 720 15.43 11.06 4.72
CA LEU A 720 16.57 10.13 4.76
C LEU A 720 16.24 8.79 4.10
N ALA A 721 15.05 8.23 4.37
CA ALA A 721 14.65 6.94 3.83
C ALA A 721 14.52 6.98 2.30
N VAL A 722 13.89 8.04 1.76
CA VAL A 722 13.77 8.24 0.30
C VAL A 722 15.14 8.48 -0.35
N ASP A 723 15.98 9.33 0.24
CA ASP A 723 17.31 9.64 -0.30
C ASP A 723 18.22 8.39 -0.30
N ARG A 724 18.17 7.58 0.76
CA ARG A 724 18.89 6.30 0.87
C ARG A 724 18.44 5.32 -0.20
N LEU A 725 17.12 5.17 -0.38
CA LEU A 725 16.51 4.27 -1.38
C LEU A 725 16.88 4.67 -2.80
N ILE A 726 16.57 5.91 -3.21
CA ILE A 726 16.85 6.41 -4.56
C ILE A 726 18.36 6.39 -4.82
N GLY A 727 19.17 6.84 -3.86
CA GLY A 727 20.62 6.82 -3.97
C GLY A 727 21.18 5.40 -4.12
N GLY A 728 20.66 4.43 -3.38
CA GLY A 728 21.11 3.04 -3.48
C GLY A 728 20.71 2.39 -4.80
N VAL A 729 19.48 2.65 -5.26
CA VAL A 729 19.00 2.14 -6.54
C VAL A 729 19.79 2.70 -7.72
N LEU A 730 20.00 4.02 -7.77
CA LEU A 730 20.74 4.66 -8.88
C LEU A 730 22.26 4.39 -8.82
N ALA A 731 22.81 4.17 -7.62
CA ALA A 731 24.21 3.78 -7.46
C ALA A 731 24.46 2.28 -7.69
N GLY A 732 23.41 1.45 -7.82
CA GLY A 732 23.54 -0.01 -7.84
C GLY A 732 24.09 -0.59 -6.53
N ASP A 733 23.89 0.14 -5.43
CA ASP A 733 24.43 -0.17 -4.10
C ASP A 733 23.43 -1.02 -3.30
N TRP A 734 23.27 -2.28 -3.72
CA TRP A 734 22.34 -3.24 -3.12
C TRP A 734 22.68 -3.55 -1.67
N GLU A 735 23.93 -3.39 -1.26
CA GLU A 735 24.33 -3.55 0.15
C GLU A 735 23.71 -2.47 1.05
N SER A 736 23.33 -1.30 0.53
CA SER A 736 22.59 -0.30 1.33
C SER A 736 21.08 -0.51 1.32
N VAL A 737 20.50 -0.96 0.21
CA VAL A 737 19.04 -0.91 0.01
C VAL A 737 18.37 -2.24 -0.30
N GLY A 738 19.12 -3.23 -0.80
CA GLY A 738 18.58 -4.52 -1.20
C GLY A 738 17.90 -5.26 -0.05
N LEU A 739 16.91 -6.08 -0.39
CA LEU A 739 16.35 -7.03 0.55
C LEU A 739 17.43 -8.02 0.99
N TYR A 740 17.25 -8.64 2.15
CA TYR A 740 18.21 -9.62 2.66
C TYR A 740 17.52 -10.86 3.24
N VAL A 741 18.26 -11.95 3.24
CA VAL A 741 17.89 -13.19 3.93
C VAL A 741 18.77 -13.33 5.17
N PRO A 742 18.20 -13.45 6.38
CA PRO A 742 18.97 -13.70 7.60
C PRO A 742 19.88 -14.92 7.49
N ASN A 743 21.02 -14.88 8.18
CA ASN A 743 21.97 -16.00 8.13
C ASN A 743 21.36 -17.27 8.75
N GLY A 744 21.59 -18.42 8.12
CA GLY A 744 21.06 -19.72 8.56
C GLY A 744 19.74 -20.15 7.89
N GLU A 745 19.02 -19.24 7.22
CA GLU A 745 17.84 -19.61 6.44
C GLU A 745 18.23 -20.29 5.10
N THR A 746 17.49 -21.35 4.76
CA THR A 746 17.68 -22.22 3.58
C THR A 746 16.34 -22.71 3.05
N GLY A 747 16.28 -23.13 1.78
CA GLY A 747 15.03 -23.50 1.12
C GLY A 747 14.28 -22.28 0.61
N VAL A 748 12.95 -22.33 0.54
CA VAL A 748 12.11 -21.19 0.16
C VAL A 748 12.05 -20.18 1.30
N VAL A 749 12.46 -18.94 1.04
CA VAL A 749 12.56 -17.86 2.04
C VAL A 749 11.80 -16.61 1.60
N ASP A 750 11.38 -15.81 2.56
CA ASP A 750 10.84 -14.46 2.32
C ASP A 750 11.90 -13.40 2.64
N PRO A 751 12.47 -12.70 1.65
CA PRO A 751 13.46 -11.65 1.89
C PRO A 751 12.89 -10.48 2.71
N VAL A 752 13.69 -10.00 3.65
CA VAL A 752 13.36 -8.92 4.58
C VAL A 752 13.91 -7.58 4.07
N SER A 753 13.12 -6.52 4.21
CA SER A 753 13.56 -5.15 3.92
C SER A 753 14.54 -4.63 4.98
N THR A 754 15.49 -3.79 4.55
CA THR A 754 16.30 -3.01 5.50
C THR A 754 15.49 -1.81 5.96
N ASP A 755 15.47 -1.51 7.26
CA ASP A 755 14.84 -0.27 7.74
C ASP A 755 15.68 0.93 7.28
N LEU A 756 15.22 1.62 6.23
CA LEU A 756 15.93 2.78 5.68
C LEU A 756 15.64 4.07 6.43
N SER A 757 14.67 4.07 7.34
CA SER A 757 14.26 5.23 8.13
C SER A 757 14.97 5.33 9.47
N ALA A 758 15.48 4.21 10.00
CA ALA A 758 16.28 4.15 11.21
C ALA A 758 17.44 5.15 11.16
N GLU A 759 17.84 5.71 12.31
CA GLU A 759 18.96 6.65 12.38
C GLU A 759 20.23 6.06 11.72
N GLU A 760 20.57 4.82 12.09
CA GLU A 760 21.60 4.00 11.46
C GLU A 760 20.98 2.66 11.01
N PRO A 761 20.64 2.49 9.71
CA PRO A 761 20.12 1.23 9.19
C PRO A 761 21.08 0.07 9.46
N VAL A 762 20.57 -1.02 10.02
CA VAL A 762 21.37 -2.22 10.36
C VAL A 762 20.77 -3.48 9.77
N ARG A 763 21.60 -4.53 9.69
CA ARG A 763 21.17 -5.89 9.35
C ARG A 763 21.79 -6.90 10.31
N PRO A 764 21.18 -8.09 10.49
CA PRO A 764 21.82 -9.19 11.18
C PRO A 764 23.19 -9.52 10.59
N THR A 765 24.13 -9.95 11.45
CA THR A 765 25.48 -10.33 11.01
C THR A 765 25.43 -11.45 9.95
N SER A 766 26.20 -11.29 8.87
CA SER A 766 26.25 -12.23 7.75
C SER A 766 24.93 -12.40 6.97
N ALA A 767 24.05 -11.39 7.00
CA ALA A 767 22.88 -11.35 6.13
C ALA A 767 23.26 -11.48 4.65
N LYS A 768 22.47 -12.25 3.89
CA LYS A 768 22.66 -12.49 2.46
C LYS A 768 21.85 -11.46 1.68
N VAL A 769 22.51 -10.48 1.07
CA VAL A 769 21.85 -9.42 0.29
C VAL A 769 21.35 -9.98 -1.04
N VAL A 770 20.10 -9.70 -1.39
CA VAL A 770 19.44 -10.20 -2.59
C VAL A 770 19.45 -9.12 -3.68
N ALA A 771 19.79 -9.51 -4.91
CA ALA A 771 19.67 -8.63 -6.07
C ALA A 771 18.18 -8.33 -6.36
N PRO A 772 17.78 -7.05 -6.42
CA PRO A 772 16.37 -6.66 -6.53
C PRO A 772 15.79 -6.76 -7.95
N ASN A 773 16.49 -7.44 -8.86
CA ASN A 773 16.17 -7.47 -10.29
C ASN A 773 15.98 -6.06 -10.88
N LEU A 774 16.90 -5.14 -10.55
CA LEU A 774 16.92 -3.76 -11.07
C LEU A 774 18.17 -3.56 -11.93
N GLY A 775 17.94 -3.10 -13.16
CA GLY A 775 19.01 -2.70 -14.07
C GLY A 775 18.80 -1.31 -14.64
N TYR A 776 19.53 -1.00 -15.71
CA TYR A 776 19.52 0.30 -16.37
C TYR A 776 18.10 0.82 -16.67
N LYS A 777 17.19 -0.05 -17.14
CA LYS A 777 15.81 0.33 -17.51
C LYS A 777 15.00 0.81 -16.30
N GLN A 778 15.03 0.06 -15.20
CA GLN A 778 14.31 0.43 -13.99
C GLN A 778 14.97 1.64 -13.30
N GLN A 779 16.31 1.71 -13.32
CA GLN A 779 17.05 2.89 -12.86
C GLN A 779 16.70 4.14 -13.68
N LEU A 780 16.53 4.02 -14.99
CA LEU A 780 16.09 5.12 -15.86
C LEU A 780 14.68 5.60 -15.48
N GLY A 781 13.75 4.68 -15.18
CA GLY A 781 12.42 5.01 -14.67
C GLY A 781 12.47 5.78 -13.35
N VAL A 782 13.22 5.26 -12.36
CA VAL A 782 13.43 5.91 -11.05
C VAL A 782 14.02 7.31 -11.23
N LEU A 783 15.06 7.43 -12.06
CA LEU A 783 15.74 8.69 -12.36
C LEU A 783 14.79 9.70 -13.02
N THR A 784 14.00 9.27 -14.00
CA THR A 784 13.04 10.11 -14.72
C THR A 784 12.00 10.69 -13.77
N TRP A 785 11.40 9.86 -12.91
CA TRP A 785 10.38 10.31 -11.97
C TRP A 785 10.96 11.18 -10.85
N ALA A 786 12.09 10.76 -10.25
CA ALA A 786 12.74 11.55 -9.22
C ALA A 786 13.11 12.95 -9.72
N TYR A 787 13.66 13.07 -10.94
CA TYR A 787 13.93 14.38 -11.52
C TYR A 787 12.67 15.18 -11.84
N SER A 788 11.62 14.54 -12.37
CA SER A 788 10.41 15.25 -12.81
C SER A 788 9.63 15.84 -11.63
N PHE A 789 9.49 15.08 -10.54
CA PHE A 789 8.69 15.51 -9.39
C PHE A 789 9.45 16.38 -8.38
N ALA A 790 10.79 16.26 -8.26
CA ALA A 790 11.61 17.02 -7.31
C ALA A 790 11.62 18.56 -7.51
N ARG A 791 10.78 19.07 -8.41
CA ARG A 791 10.71 20.48 -8.85
C ARG A 791 9.35 21.10 -8.61
N LEU A 792 8.33 20.29 -8.36
CA LEU A 792 6.97 20.79 -8.15
C LEU A 792 6.87 21.48 -6.77
N GLY A 793 7.56 20.94 -5.76
CA GLY A 793 7.59 21.50 -4.41
C GLY A 793 8.54 22.68 -4.21
N THR A 794 8.53 23.21 -2.99
CA THR A 794 9.49 24.23 -2.52
C THR A 794 10.85 23.64 -2.17
N ASP A 795 10.88 22.36 -1.77
CA ASP A 795 12.10 21.65 -1.44
C ASP A 795 12.87 21.22 -2.70
N LEU A 796 14.02 21.87 -2.94
CA LEU A 796 14.92 21.54 -4.04
C LEU A 796 16.08 20.62 -3.61
N ALA A 797 16.09 20.12 -2.37
CA ALA A 797 17.17 19.26 -1.87
C ALA A 797 17.31 17.97 -2.70
N LEU A 798 16.20 17.34 -3.09
CA LEU A 798 16.25 16.15 -3.96
C LEU A 798 16.86 16.48 -5.32
N THR A 799 16.43 17.58 -5.96
CA THR A 799 17.03 18.06 -7.23
C THR A 799 18.52 18.32 -7.07
N ASN A 800 18.94 18.96 -5.98
CA ASN A 800 20.35 19.24 -5.70
C ASN A 800 21.16 17.96 -5.44
N LYS A 801 20.58 16.96 -4.77
CA LYS A 801 21.22 15.65 -4.52
C LYS A 801 21.31 14.79 -5.76
N LEU A 802 20.38 14.92 -6.71
CA LEU A 802 20.39 14.22 -8.00
C LEU A 802 21.35 14.84 -9.03
N ARG A 803 21.74 16.11 -8.85
CA ARG A 803 22.47 16.89 -9.85
C ARG A 803 23.85 16.32 -10.19
N VAL A 804 24.01 15.96 -11.47
CA VAL A 804 25.29 15.67 -12.12
C VAL A 804 25.42 16.57 -13.35
N TRP A 805 26.62 17.10 -13.60
CA TRP A 805 26.91 17.89 -14.79
C TRP A 805 28.27 17.52 -15.38
N ILE A 806 28.49 17.92 -16.63
CA ILE A 806 29.77 17.75 -17.30
C ILE A 806 30.56 19.04 -17.18
N LYS A 807 31.80 18.95 -16.71
CA LYS A 807 32.70 20.09 -16.56
C LYS A 807 32.93 20.79 -17.91
N GLY A 808 32.80 22.12 -17.92
CA GLY A 808 32.95 22.93 -19.12
C GLY A 808 31.75 22.92 -20.07
N GLN A 809 30.62 22.34 -19.67
CA GLN A 809 29.36 22.41 -20.41
C GLN A 809 28.34 23.34 -19.73
N LEU A 810 27.31 23.71 -20.48
CA LEU A 810 26.17 24.47 -19.97
C LEU A 810 25.50 23.72 -18.81
N GLY A 811 25.13 24.42 -17.74
CA GLY A 811 24.53 23.82 -16.54
C GLY A 811 25.51 23.47 -15.41
N GLU A 812 26.80 23.82 -15.55
CA GLU A 812 27.81 23.69 -14.50
C GLU A 812 27.45 24.51 -13.24
N ALA A 813 27.61 23.88 -12.07
CA ALA A 813 27.41 24.52 -10.78
C ALA A 813 28.75 24.89 -10.14
N GLU A 814 28.87 26.13 -9.65
CA GLU A 814 30.02 26.53 -8.84
C GLU A 814 29.85 26.00 -7.42
N ILE A 815 30.59 24.95 -7.08
CA ILE A 815 30.68 24.43 -5.71
C ILE A 815 32.14 24.32 -5.26
N PRO A 816 32.45 24.46 -3.96
CA PRO A 816 33.82 24.34 -3.47
C PRO A 816 34.46 23.01 -3.86
N ASP A 817 35.74 23.02 -4.22
CA ASP A 817 36.49 21.82 -4.61
C ASP A 817 36.44 20.73 -3.53
N SER A 818 36.45 21.10 -2.25
CA SER A 818 36.33 20.15 -1.12
C SER A 818 34.96 19.46 -1.02
N GLN A 819 33.96 19.94 -1.76
CA GLN A 819 32.61 19.37 -1.83
C GLN A 819 32.37 18.67 -3.17
N GLN A 820 33.39 18.52 -4.02
CA GLN A 820 33.24 17.89 -5.33
C GLN A 820 33.71 16.44 -5.30
N ILE A 821 32.93 15.59 -5.97
CA ILE A 821 33.38 14.30 -6.47
C ILE A 821 33.33 14.34 -8.00
N ARG A 822 34.33 13.74 -8.64
CA ARG A 822 34.45 13.72 -10.10
C ARG A 822 34.60 12.31 -10.62
N PHE A 823 34.14 12.08 -11.84
CA PHE A 823 34.40 10.86 -12.61
C PHE A 823 34.87 11.26 -14.02
N TYR A 824 36.00 10.71 -14.45
CA TYR A 824 36.54 10.91 -15.80
C TYR A 824 36.26 9.67 -16.64
N ASN A 825 35.52 9.84 -17.75
CA ASN A 825 35.31 8.78 -18.73
C ASN A 825 36.45 8.80 -19.76
N PRO A 826 37.33 7.78 -19.80
CA PRO A 826 38.47 7.82 -20.71
C PRO A 826 38.12 7.57 -22.17
N GLU A 827 36.96 7.00 -22.47
CA GLU A 827 36.53 6.74 -23.85
C GLU A 827 35.95 7.99 -24.51
N SER A 828 35.24 8.83 -23.74
CA SER A 828 34.64 10.08 -24.26
C SER A 828 35.47 11.33 -23.94
N GLY A 829 36.37 11.27 -22.97
CA GLY A 829 37.12 12.42 -22.45
C GLY A 829 36.31 13.36 -21.56
N LEU A 830 35.07 13.00 -21.22
CA LEU A 830 34.17 13.84 -20.40
C LEU A 830 34.46 13.67 -18.90
N THR A 831 34.34 14.76 -18.14
CA THR A 831 34.42 14.75 -16.68
C THR A 831 33.07 15.10 -16.08
N TYR A 832 32.48 14.15 -15.37
CA TYR A 832 31.23 14.32 -14.63
C TYR A 832 31.54 14.81 -13.23
N VAL A 833 30.72 15.72 -12.71
CA VAL A 833 30.91 16.35 -11.40
C VAL A 833 29.60 16.30 -10.62
N ALA A 834 29.69 16.04 -9.31
CA ALA A 834 28.58 16.08 -8.37
C ALA A 834 29.04 16.66 -7.02
N ARG A 835 28.06 17.10 -6.21
CA ARG A 835 28.29 17.63 -4.86
C ARG A 835 28.25 16.52 -3.81
N LEU A 836 29.17 16.56 -2.84
CA LEU A 836 29.15 15.78 -1.60
C LEU A 836 28.24 16.44 -0.57
N PHE A 837 27.44 15.65 0.13
CA PHE A 837 26.51 16.12 1.16
C PHE A 837 26.87 15.66 2.58
N GLY A 838 27.93 14.88 2.73
CA GLY A 838 28.40 14.39 4.02
C GLY A 838 28.07 12.91 4.23
N PRO A 839 28.70 12.26 5.24
CA PRO A 839 28.52 10.85 5.49
C PRO A 839 27.15 10.54 6.09
N ASP A 840 26.58 9.42 5.66
CA ASP A 840 25.42 8.75 6.22
C ASP A 840 25.79 7.29 6.48
N ARG A 841 25.52 6.79 7.69
CA ARG A 841 25.97 5.48 8.15
C ARG A 841 24.88 4.45 7.87
N VAL A 842 25.15 3.52 6.96
CA VAL A 842 24.20 2.50 6.49
C VAL A 842 24.86 1.13 6.48
N VAL A 843 24.31 0.20 7.26
CA VAL A 843 24.77 -1.19 7.39
C VAL A 843 26.27 -1.26 7.69
N GLY A 844 26.73 -0.41 8.61
CA GLY A 844 28.14 -0.34 9.03
C GLY A 844 29.09 0.29 8.00
N ARG A 845 28.58 0.98 6.98
CA ARG A 845 29.37 1.68 5.95
C ARG A 845 29.02 3.16 5.89
N ASP A 846 30.02 4.00 5.63
CA ASP A 846 29.79 5.43 5.38
C ASP A 846 29.53 5.65 3.88
N ILE A 847 28.29 5.96 3.55
CA ILE A 847 27.87 6.42 2.21
C ILE A 847 27.74 7.95 2.23
N ASP A 848 27.77 8.61 1.07
CA ASP A 848 27.46 10.05 1.02
C ASP A 848 25.94 10.27 0.98
N SER A 849 25.40 11.27 1.66
CA SER A 849 23.97 11.59 1.63
C SER A 849 23.48 12.17 0.29
N GLY A 850 24.38 12.44 -0.66
CA GLY A 850 24.09 12.85 -2.02
C GLY A 850 23.84 11.65 -2.94
N ILE A 851 22.90 11.79 -3.86
CA ILE A 851 22.53 10.69 -4.77
C ILE A 851 23.51 10.63 -5.94
N ALA A 852 23.76 11.74 -6.61
CA ALA A 852 24.70 11.84 -7.72
C ALA A 852 26.15 11.56 -7.29
N SER A 853 26.53 11.96 -6.08
CA SER A 853 27.85 11.66 -5.53
C SER A 853 28.06 10.16 -5.34
N ARG A 854 27.04 9.43 -4.85
CA ARG A 854 27.05 7.96 -4.80
C ARG A 854 27.17 7.35 -6.19
N MET A 855 26.44 7.89 -7.18
CA MET A 855 26.55 7.42 -8.57
C MET A 855 27.97 7.58 -9.12
N LEU A 856 28.60 8.74 -8.93
CA LEU A 856 29.98 8.97 -9.39
C LEU A 856 31.00 8.11 -8.62
N ARG A 857 30.76 7.83 -7.33
CA ARG A 857 31.58 6.89 -6.55
C ARG A 857 31.51 5.47 -7.10
N THR A 858 30.32 5.00 -7.48
CA THR A 858 30.17 3.70 -8.16
C THR A 858 30.91 3.70 -9.50
N ALA A 859 30.79 4.76 -10.30
CA ALA A 859 31.50 4.88 -11.57
C ALA A 859 33.02 4.81 -11.41
N ASN A 860 33.58 5.51 -10.42
CA ASN A 860 35.00 5.44 -10.08
C ASN A 860 35.42 4.04 -9.61
N THR A 861 34.57 3.33 -8.87
CA THR A 861 34.84 1.95 -8.45
C THR A 861 34.86 0.98 -9.64
N LEU A 862 33.90 1.13 -10.56
CA LEU A 862 33.86 0.36 -11.81
C LEU A 862 35.07 0.68 -12.70
N LEU A 863 35.49 1.94 -12.74
CA LEU A 863 36.70 2.38 -13.47
C LEU A 863 37.96 1.67 -12.98
N GLY A 864 38.16 1.57 -11.66
CA GLY A 864 39.29 0.84 -11.07
C GLY A 864 39.24 -0.68 -11.25
N ARG A 865 38.06 -1.25 -11.55
CA ARG A 865 37.92 -2.65 -11.96
C ARG A 865 38.21 -2.85 -13.46
N ALA A 866 37.81 -1.89 -14.28
CA ALA A 866 37.94 -1.92 -15.74
C ALA A 866 39.38 -1.63 -16.22
N TYR A 867 40.08 -0.68 -15.58
CA TYR A 867 41.41 -0.21 -15.98
C TYR A 867 42.46 -0.45 -14.91
N GLN A 868 43.73 -0.40 -15.30
CA GLN A 868 44.85 -0.37 -14.35
C GLN A 868 44.95 1.03 -13.72
N THR A 869 44.99 1.06 -12.39
CA THR A 869 45.15 2.28 -11.61
C THR A 869 46.50 2.26 -10.90
N GLU A 870 47.08 3.44 -10.69
CA GLU A 870 48.23 3.58 -9.79
C GLU A 870 47.81 3.14 -8.36
N PRO A 871 48.71 2.53 -7.58
CA PRO A 871 48.44 2.23 -6.18
C PRO A 871 48.08 3.53 -5.44
N GLU A 872 47.04 3.50 -4.61
CA GLU A 872 46.79 4.58 -3.65
C GLU A 872 48.03 4.69 -2.74
N GLY A 873 48.75 5.81 -2.83
CA GLY A 873 50.03 6.03 -2.16
C GLY A 873 51.25 5.91 -3.09
N GLY A 874 51.52 6.97 -3.86
CA GLY A 874 52.83 7.20 -4.49
C GLY A 874 53.94 7.60 -3.50
N ALA A 875 53.62 7.70 -2.21
CA ALA A 875 54.55 7.88 -1.10
C ALA A 875 54.56 6.62 -0.22
N SER A 876 55.74 6.25 0.31
CA SER A 876 56.01 5.03 1.07
C SER A 876 55.25 4.88 2.40
N ASP A 877 54.31 5.78 2.71
CA ASP A 877 53.51 5.84 3.93
C ASP A 877 51.98 5.86 3.70
N GLY A 878 51.51 5.81 2.44
CA GLY A 878 50.09 5.62 2.12
C GLY A 878 49.17 6.82 2.37
N SER A 879 49.68 8.06 2.34
CA SER A 879 48.93 9.26 2.78
C SER A 879 48.32 10.17 1.69
N GLU A 880 48.41 9.85 0.39
CA GLU A 880 47.79 10.68 -0.66
C GLU A 880 46.40 10.16 -1.02
N GLU A 881 45.35 10.85 -0.57
CA GLU A 881 43.97 10.56 -0.99
C GLU A 881 43.75 10.88 -2.48
N PRO A 882 42.93 10.10 -3.20
CA PRO A 882 42.60 10.37 -4.60
C PRO A 882 41.97 11.76 -4.77
N THR A 883 42.54 12.61 -5.64
CA THR A 883 42.01 13.95 -5.90
C THR A 883 40.57 13.87 -6.44
N PHE A 884 39.61 14.47 -5.72
CA PHE A 884 38.17 14.41 -6.01
C PHE A 884 37.58 12.98 -6.09
N GLY A 885 38.23 12.00 -5.44
CA GLY A 885 37.78 10.60 -5.44
C GLY A 885 38.03 9.84 -6.75
N MET A 886 38.80 10.40 -7.69
CA MET A 886 39.11 9.77 -8.98
C MET A 886 40.31 8.83 -8.88
N PRO A 887 40.20 7.57 -9.34
CA PRO A 887 41.35 6.70 -9.49
C PRO A 887 42.33 7.25 -10.53
N LYS A 888 43.62 7.24 -10.24
CA LYS A 888 44.65 7.65 -11.20
C LYS A 888 44.97 6.50 -12.15
N LEU A 889 44.71 6.68 -13.44
CA LEU A 889 44.86 5.64 -14.47
C LEU A 889 46.32 5.49 -14.92
N VAL A 890 46.74 4.23 -15.12
CA VAL A 890 48.02 3.92 -15.77
C VAL A 890 47.83 3.99 -17.28
N LEU A 891 48.68 4.77 -17.94
CA LEU A 891 48.67 4.98 -19.39
C LEU A 891 49.73 4.11 -20.07
N ASP A 892 49.44 3.65 -21.29
CA ASP A 892 50.39 3.00 -22.16
C ASP A 892 51.34 4.01 -22.85
N ALA A 893 52.22 3.50 -23.73
CA ALA A 893 53.20 4.31 -24.45
C ALA A 893 52.56 5.37 -25.38
N ASP A 894 51.31 5.15 -25.79
CA ASP A 894 50.54 6.03 -26.67
C ASP A 894 49.64 6.99 -25.88
N GLY A 895 49.64 6.91 -24.54
CA GLY A 895 48.87 7.77 -23.64
C GLY A 895 47.45 7.28 -23.37
N PHE A 896 47.10 6.04 -23.75
CA PHE A 896 45.77 5.47 -23.49
C PHE A 896 45.74 4.65 -22.19
N PRO A 897 44.61 4.66 -21.45
CA PRO A 897 44.49 3.84 -20.25
C PRO A 897 44.54 2.34 -20.55
N ILE A 898 45.28 1.61 -19.73
CA ILE A 898 45.44 0.16 -19.91
C ILE A 898 44.23 -0.59 -19.34
N VAL A 899 43.52 -1.34 -20.18
CA VAL A 899 42.36 -2.15 -19.75
C VAL A 899 42.82 -3.36 -18.92
N LYS A 900 42.26 -3.51 -17.72
CA LYS A 900 42.48 -4.61 -16.78
C LYS A 900 41.49 -5.76 -16.99
N SER A 901 40.23 -5.46 -17.28
CA SER A 901 39.17 -6.47 -17.46
C SER A 901 38.13 -6.01 -18.48
N GLN A 902 37.92 -6.82 -19.53
CA GLN A 902 36.92 -6.53 -20.56
C GLN A 902 35.49 -6.64 -20.04
N ASN A 903 35.20 -7.57 -19.13
CA ASN A 903 33.88 -7.70 -18.52
C ASN A 903 33.55 -6.48 -17.64
N ALA A 904 34.51 -6.05 -16.81
CA ALA A 904 34.33 -4.85 -15.98
C ALA A 904 34.23 -3.58 -16.82
N LEU A 905 34.91 -3.52 -17.97
CA LEU A 905 34.75 -2.43 -18.93
C LEU A 905 33.33 -2.39 -19.51
N LEU A 906 32.72 -3.55 -19.82
CA LEU A 906 31.33 -3.61 -20.27
C LEU A 906 30.35 -3.16 -19.18
N GLU A 907 30.56 -3.56 -17.92
CA GLU A 907 29.79 -3.09 -16.77
C GLU A 907 29.88 -1.57 -16.62
N LEU A 908 31.10 -1.01 -16.68
CA LEU A 908 31.33 0.43 -16.63
C LEU A 908 30.59 1.15 -17.77
N ARG A 909 30.69 0.67 -19.01
CA ARG A 909 29.99 1.28 -20.17
C ARG A 909 28.47 1.30 -19.98
N ARG A 910 27.88 0.22 -19.45
CA ARG A 910 26.44 0.17 -19.13
C ARG A 910 26.08 1.21 -18.06
N TYR A 911 26.92 1.37 -17.05
CA TYR A 911 26.69 2.33 -15.97
C TYR A 911 26.87 3.79 -16.42
N ILE A 912 27.84 4.07 -17.30
CA ILE A 912 28.03 5.41 -17.90
C ILE A 912 26.75 5.86 -18.63
N GLY A 913 26.04 4.96 -19.30
CA GLY A 913 24.76 5.28 -19.93
C GLY A 913 23.73 5.85 -18.95
N LEU A 914 23.74 5.42 -17.69
CA LEU A 914 22.88 5.98 -16.63
C LEU A 914 23.34 7.39 -16.21
N LEU A 915 24.65 7.64 -16.14
CA LEU A 915 25.19 8.98 -15.89
C LEU A 915 24.82 9.96 -17.01
N ASP A 916 24.92 9.51 -18.26
CA ASP A 916 24.51 10.28 -19.43
C ASP A 916 23.01 10.59 -19.39
N ALA A 917 22.18 9.61 -19.06
CA ALA A 917 20.75 9.82 -18.86
C ALA A 917 20.47 10.84 -17.75
N ALA A 918 21.21 10.80 -16.64
CA ALA A 918 21.04 11.75 -15.54
C ALA A 918 21.36 13.19 -15.97
N VAL A 919 22.46 13.41 -16.70
CA VAL A 919 22.82 14.72 -17.25
C VAL A 919 21.77 15.17 -18.28
N GLN A 920 21.34 14.28 -19.18
CA GLN A 920 20.37 14.61 -20.24
C GLN A 920 19.00 14.96 -19.67
N ILE A 921 18.47 14.14 -18.76
CA ILE A 921 17.19 14.40 -18.09
C ILE A 921 17.28 15.74 -17.36
N ALA A 922 18.33 15.97 -16.56
CA ALA A 922 18.52 17.24 -15.87
C ALA A 922 18.52 18.43 -16.84
N ASN A 923 19.21 18.33 -17.98
CA ASN A 923 19.22 19.40 -18.98
C ASN A 923 17.85 19.63 -19.64
N LEU A 924 17.11 18.57 -19.95
CA LEU A 924 15.78 18.65 -20.60
C LEU A 924 14.72 19.21 -19.67
N VAL A 925 14.71 18.79 -18.40
CA VAL A 925 13.69 19.24 -17.45
C VAL A 925 14.11 20.50 -16.67
N GLY A 926 15.41 20.83 -16.58
CA GLY A 926 15.95 22.05 -15.94
C GLY A 926 16.76 21.84 -14.64
N TYR A 927 17.03 22.88 -13.84
CA TYR A 927 17.65 22.74 -12.49
C TYR A 927 16.85 23.35 -11.33
N GLY A 928 15.72 23.99 -11.63
CA GLY A 928 14.83 24.63 -10.65
C GLY A 928 13.38 24.60 -11.13
N PRO A 929 12.43 25.14 -10.34
CA PRO A 929 10.99 25.04 -10.62
C PRO A 929 10.56 25.78 -11.89
N LEU A 930 11.35 26.75 -12.36
CA LEU A 930 11.08 27.54 -13.58
C LEU A 930 12.24 27.55 -14.59
N ASP A 931 13.35 26.86 -14.28
CA ASP A 931 14.56 26.87 -15.10
C ASP A 931 14.51 25.76 -16.17
N GLY A 932 13.48 25.77 -17.02
CA GLY A 932 13.51 25.01 -18.27
C GLY A 932 14.29 25.84 -19.29
N VAL A 933 15.51 25.43 -19.63
CA VAL A 933 16.29 26.15 -20.65
C VAL A 933 15.48 26.16 -21.95
N PRO A 934 15.13 27.33 -22.52
CA PRO A 934 14.42 27.39 -23.79
C PRO A 934 15.27 26.78 -24.90
N HIS A 935 14.67 25.94 -25.74
CA HIS A 935 15.33 25.32 -26.90
C HIS A 935 15.59 26.27 -28.07
N ASP A 936 15.27 27.56 -27.97
CA ASP A 936 15.44 28.54 -29.04
C ASP A 936 16.33 29.72 -28.59
N PHE A 937 17.65 29.52 -28.66
CA PHE A 937 18.61 30.60 -28.88
C PHE A 937 19.66 30.14 -29.90
N GLU A 938 19.22 29.90 -31.13
CA GLU A 938 19.97 30.22 -32.37
C GLU A 938 19.02 30.78 -33.43
#